data_AF-A0A091DQ10-F1
#
_entry.id   AF-A0A091DQ10-F1
#
_cell.length_a   1.000
_cell.length_b   1.000
_cell.length_c   1.000
_cell.angle_alpha   90.00
_cell.angle_beta   90.00
_cell.angle_gamma   90.00
#
_symmetry.space_group_name_H-M   'P 1'
#
loop_
_entity.id
_entity.type
_entity.pdbx_description
1 polymer ?
#
loop_
_entity_poly.entity_id
_entity_poly.type
_entity_poly.pdbx_seq_one_letter_code
_entity_poly.pdbx_strand_id
1 'polypeptide(L)'
;MTTGNPKGSTEKCTVKGVLPAVDCSGRGPGCCQVTGGREDALNAGFLLGRAREIPCAAPSPDSRPVSAIDPAAFEAAPGSIRMAEEKGEKPVLEENAFEEIEKDFQEVLSELSGDKSLDRFRIEYEKLHAIMKKSYDNEKRLMAKCRELNAEIVVNSAKVATALKLSQDDQTTIASLKKEIEKAWKMVDSAYDKEQKAKETILALKEEIVNLTKLVEQGSGLSLNQDSNIRDLLKFKEEVTKERDQLLSEVVKLRESLAQTTEQQQETERAKDEAEQTISQFQQEIQHRQNEASRESRKKEKLEKELKQIQTDMDTRQMEIKALQQYVQKSKEELQRLEQQLKEQKILNERAAKELEQFQMRNSKLQQENEQHSLVCEQLSQENQQKALELKAKEEEIHQMRLDIGKLNKIREQIHKKLHQIEDQKAETEQHKETLKNQILGLEREVETSKKQAELDKKAMDELLRERDILNKNMLKAINATQKQIDLVKLHEQTKRNLEEETQNYKEEAQKQRKIIFQLEKERDRYINEASDFTQKLLVNMEDIKVREMQIFHYKKKIAESETKLKHQQNLYEAVRSDRNLCSKNLVEAQDEITEMKRKLKIMTHQVDQLKEEISTKESALVKLNLEQQRIEKEKETLKAELQKLRQQALETKHFIEKQEVEERKLLRIIAEADGERLRQKKELDQAELQKLRQQALETKHFIEKQEVEERKLLRIIAEADGERLRQKKELDQVISERDILGSQLVRRNDELALLYEKIKIQQSVLNKGESQYNQRLEDMRILKLEIKKLRWEKGILAKSVANVEELRQELFHMQKEFLKERTRCRALEEELENPMNVHRWRKLEASDPSSFELIQKIQALQKRLISKTEEVVEKELLLQDHGYFENSGKLSSKLDLNAIR
;
A
#
# COMPACT_ATOMS: atom_id res chain seq x y z
N MET A 1 41.86 -51.00 11.58
CA MET A 1 43.15 -51.57 11.13
C MET A 1 43.14 -51.63 9.61
N THR A 2 44.30 -51.52 8.97
CA THR A 2 44.48 -51.38 7.51
C THR A 2 45.06 -52.66 6.87
N THR A 3 45.19 -52.64 5.53
CA THR A 3 45.78 -53.68 4.65
C THR A 3 44.87 -54.88 4.30
N GLY A 4 45.02 -55.42 3.08
CA GLY A 4 44.18 -56.49 2.52
C GLY A 4 44.53 -56.89 1.08
N ASN A 5 44.85 -55.92 0.22
CA ASN A 5 45.44 -56.06 -1.13
C ASN A 5 44.62 -56.75 -2.26
N PRO A 6 45.05 -56.64 -3.55
CA PRO A 6 44.16 -56.82 -4.71
C PRO A 6 44.62 -57.84 -5.78
N LYS A 7 43.77 -58.00 -6.81
CA LYS A 7 44.03 -58.33 -8.24
C LYS A 7 42.85 -57.70 -9.03
N GLY A 8 42.96 -57.21 -10.26
CA GLY A 8 43.48 -57.86 -11.48
C GLY A 8 42.31 -58.58 -12.19
N SER A 9 41.96 -58.35 -13.47
CA SER A 9 42.66 -57.66 -14.57
C SER A 9 41.69 -57.01 -15.60
N THR A 10 42.25 -56.35 -16.62
CA THR A 10 41.54 -55.71 -17.76
C THR A 10 41.10 -56.70 -18.84
N GLU A 11 40.02 -56.39 -19.58
CA GLU A 11 40.00 -56.56 -21.04
C GLU A 11 38.92 -55.70 -21.76
N LYS A 12 38.80 -55.80 -23.10
CA LYS A 12 38.11 -54.84 -23.96
C LYS A 12 37.06 -55.46 -24.91
N CYS A 13 36.06 -54.62 -25.24
CA CYS A 13 35.42 -54.46 -26.56
C CYS A 13 34.37 -55.46 -27.11
N THR A 14 33.38 -54.83 -27.76
CA THR A 14 32.71 -55.17 -29.04
C THR A 14 31.56 -56.20 -29.13
N VAL A 15 30.37 -55.63 -29.42
CA VAL A 15 29.52 -55.87 -30.62
C VAL A 15 28.34 -56.87 -30.55
N LYS A 16 27.27 -56.48 -31.29
CA LYS A 16 26.00 -57.16 -31.61
C LYS A 16 24.95 -57.29 -30.48
N GLY A 17 23.80 -56.67 -30.71
CA GLY A 17 22.48 -57.14 -30.25
C GLY A 17 21.64 -57.60 -31.44
N VAL A 18 20.37 -57.99 -31.22
CA VAL A 18 19.32 -58.17 -32.25
C VAL A 18 17.94 -58.32 -31.57
N LEU A 19 16.86 -57.96 -32.27
CA LEU A 19 15.45 -58.12 -31.84
C LEU A 19 14.93 -59.56 -32.09
N PRO A 20 13.85 -59.98 -31.42
CA PRO A 20 12.53 -59.98 -32.08
C PRO A 20 11.41 -59.41 -31.17
N ALA A 21 10.29 -58.83 -31.64
CA ALA A 21 9.51 -58.83 -32.90
C ALA A 21 8.39 -59.89 -33.03
N VAL A 22 7.33 -59.50 -33.78
CA VAL A 22 6.12 -60.24 -34.26
C VAL A 22 5.11 -60.78 -33.19
N ASP A 23 3.79 -60.87 -33.43
CA ASP A 23 2.99 -60.61 -34.65
C ASP A 23 1.54 -60.05 -34.42
N CYS A 24 0.75 -59.92 -35.49
CA CYS A 24 -0.42 -59.03 -35.68
C CYS A 24 -1.84 -59.66 -35.60
N SER A 25 -2.88 -58.80 -35.58
CA SER A 25 -4.16 -58.83 -36.35
C SER A 25 -5.39 -58.29 -35.54
N GLY A 26 -6.41 -57.62 -36.12
CA GLY A 26 -6.54 -57.00 -37.46
C GLY A 26 -7.98 -56.53 -37.81
N ARG A 27 -8.12 -55.79 -38.94
CA ARG A 27 -9.35 -55.33 -39.67
C ARG A 27 -10.03 -54.00 -39.23
N GLY A 28 -10.48 -53.21 -40.24
CA GLY A 28 -11.19 -51.91 -40.15
C GLY A 28 -12.65 -52.00 -40.67
N PRO A 29 -13.21 -51.10 -41.53
CA PRO A 29 -12.61 -49.98 -42.30
C PRO A 29 -13.46 -48.66 -42.41
N GLY A 30 -13.02 -47.64 -43.18
CA GLY A 30 -13.88 -46.52 -43.68
C GLY A 30 -13.16 -45.30 -44.32
N CYS A 31 -13.35 -45.08 -45.64
CA CYS A 31 -13.06 -43.93 -46.56
C CYS A 31 -12.22 -42.69 -46.10
N CYS A 32 -11.20 -42.18 -46.83
CA CYS A 32 -11.13 -41.60 -48.23
C CYS A 32 -11.78 -40.20 -48.35
N GLN A 33 -11.23 -39.11 -48.94
CA GLN A 33 -10.12 -38.79 -49.89
C GLN A 33 -9.29 -37.55 -49.36
N VAL A 34 -8.00 -37.28 -49.66
CA VAL A 34 -7.27 -36.92 -50.94
C VAL A 34 -7.75 -35.60 -51.56
N THR A 35 -6.93 -34.61 -51.97
CA THR A 35 -5.46 -34.46 -52.17
C THR A 35 -4.77 -33.77 -50.95
N GLY A 36 -3.66 -32.99 -50.95
CA GLY A 36 -2.65 -32.47 -51.92
C GLY A 36 -1.95 -31.20 -51.35
N GLY A 37 -0.72 -30.77 -51.68
CA GLY A 37 0.42 -31.31 -52.45
C GLY A 37 1.78 -30.85 -51.86
N ARG A 38 2.91 -31.01 -52.57
CA ARG A 38 4.29 -30.79 -52.05
C ARG A 38 5.10 -29.71 -52.79
N GLU A 39 6.29 -29.40 -52.26
CA GLU A 39 7.23 -28.36 -52.73
C GLU A 39 7.93 -28.68 -54.06
N ASP A 40 8.31 -27.61 -54.79
CA ASP A 40 9.58 -27.38 -55.52
C ASP A 40 9.46 -26.04 -56.28
N ALA A 41 10.48 -25.27 -56.68
CA ALA A 41 11.80 -24.92 -56.12
C ALA A 41 12.41 -23.81 -57.03
N LEU A 42 13.39 -23.01 -56.53
CA LEU A 42 14.13 -21.94 -57.26
C LEU A 42 13.29 -20.65 -57.56
N ASN A 43 13.85 -19.44 -57.68
CA ASN A 43 15.26 -19.04 -57.82
C ASN A 43 15.60 -17.63 -57.21
N ALA A 44 16.86 -17.46 -56.77
CA ALA A 44 17.67 -16.23 -56.53
C ALA A 44 17.09 -14.92 -55.91
N GLY A 45 17.80 -14.31 -54.93
CA GLY A 45 17.47 -12.96 -54.42
C GLY A 45 18.29 -12.39 -53.24
N PHE A 46 19.56 -12.04 -53.47
CA PHE A 46 20.51 -11.30 -52.59
C PHE A 46 19.93 -10.28 -51.55
N LEU A 47 20.28 -10.40 -50.24
CA LEU A 47 21.20 -9.46 -49.53
C LEU A 47 21.41 -9.70 -48.01
N LEU A 48 22.66 -9.45 -47.60
CA LEU A 48 23.33 -9.37 -46.28
C LEU A 48 22.54 -9.22 -44.96
N GLY A 49 22.96 -9.99 -43.95
CA GLY A 49 22.66 -9.76 -42.52
C GLY A 49 23.47 -10.68 -41.58
N ARG A 50 24.75 -10.34 -41.30
CA ARG A 50 25.63 -11.16 -40.42
C ARG A 50 25.50 -10.77 -38.94
N ALA A 51 25.34 -11.77 -38.07
CA ALA A 51 25.61 -11.67 -36.63
C ALA A 51 26.90 -12.42 -36.27
N ARG A 52 27.60 -12.00 -35.19
CA ARG A 52 28.55 -12.84 -34.45
C ARG A 52 28.85 -12.30 -33.04
N GLU A 53 28.76 -13.23 -32.08
CA GLU A 53 29.68 -13.47 -30.94
C GLU A 53 30.08 -12.34 -29.97
N ILE A 54 29.76 -12.56 -28.69
CA ILE A 54 30.42 -11.93 -27.52
C ILE A 54 30.74 -13.05 -26.50
N PRO A 55 32.01 -13.28 -26.11
CA PRO A 55 32.39 -14.19 -25.03
C PRO A 55 32.53 -13.48 -23.67
N CYS A 56 32.49 -14.24 -22.58
CA CYS A 56 32.69 -13.74 -21.21
C CYS A 56 34.17 -13.83 -20.76
N ALA A 57 34.61 -12.91 -19.90
CA ALA A 57 35.87 -12.96 -19.15
C ALA A 57 35.71 -12.31 -17.76
N ALA A 58 36.56 -12.69 -16.79
CA ALA A 58 36.38 -12.37 -15.36
C ALA A 58 37.32 -11.25 -14.84
N PRO A 59 37.01 -10.58 -13.71
CA PRO A 59 37.81 -9.47 -13.16
C PRO A 59 38.65 -9.83 -11.91
N SER A 60 39.87 -9.28 -11.81
CA SER A 60 40.70 -9.13 -10.57
C SER A 60 42.10 -8.58 -10.91
N PRO A 61 42.93 -8.05 -9.97
CA PRO A 61 42.62 -7.39 -8.69
C PRO A 61 43.37 -6.04 -8.47
N ASP A 62 43.07 -5.35 -7.35
CA ASP A 62 43.87 -4.29 -6.69
C ASP A 62 44.22 -2.98 -7.48
N SER A 63 44.61 -1.85 -6.88
CA SER A 63 44.94 -1.52 -5.47
C SER A 63 44.39 -0.13 -5.03
N ARG A 64 44.55 0.22 -3.74
CA ARG A 64 44.23 1.54 -3.14
C ARG A 64 45.47 2.48 -3.15
N PRO A 65 45.44 3.74 -2.64
CA PRO A 65 44.32 4.67 -2.32
C PRO A 65 44.54 6.07 -2.97
N VAL A 66 43.71 7.08 -2.64
CA VAL A 66 44.12 8.48 -2.31
C VAL A 66 42.93 9.28 -1.74
N SER A 67 43.23 10.36 -1.02
CA SER A 67 42.29 11.21 -0.27
C SER A 67 41.75 12.43 -1.02
N ALA A 68 40.56 12.88 -0.59
CA ALA A 68 40.05 14.28 -0.54
C ALA A 68 40.40 15.26 -1.69
N ILE A 69 39.36 15.69 -2.41
CA ILE A 69 39.32 16.91 -3.25
C ILE A 69 38.00 17.65 -2.96
N ASP A 70 38.01 18.98 -3.04
CA ASP A 70 36.96 19.89 -2.56
C ASP A 70 35.59 19.80 -3.28
N PRO A 71 34.48 20.16 -2.59
CA PRO A 71 33.13 20.22 -3.16
C PRO A 71 32.91 21.51 -3.98
N ALA A 72 33.70 21.70 -5.04
CA ALA A 72 33.74 22.94 -5.83
C ALA A 72 33.71 22.73 -7.37
N ALA A 73 33.13 21.62 -7.85
CA ALA A 73 33.02 21.33 -9.29
C ALA A 73 31.82 20.42 -9.65
N PHE A 74 30.58 20.92 -9.56
CA PHE A 74 29.43 20.24 -10.19
C PHE A 74 28.31 21.17 -10.69
N GLU A 75 28.66 22.34 -11.26
CA GLU A 75 27.73 23.06 -12.14
C GLU A 75 27.68 22.40 -13.53
N ALA A 76 26.98 21.27 -13.63
CA ALA A 76 26.81 20.54 -14.88
C ALA A 76 25.39 19.93 -15.00
N ALA A 77 24.45 20.78 -15.42
CA ALA A 77 23.16 20.43 -16.04
C ALA A 77 22.38 19.21 -15.49
N PRO A 78 21.47 19.40 -14.52
CA PRO A 78 20.29 18.52 -14.46
C PRO A 78 19.51 18.66 -15.78
N GLY A 79 19.15 17.55 -16.40
CA GLY A 79 18.44 17.51 -17.68
C GLY A 79 17.01 18.06 -17.56
N SER A 80 16.85 19.38 -17.70
CA SER A 80 15.55 20.02 -17.69
C SER A 80 14.70 19.52 -18.87
N ILE A 81 13.59 18.86 -18.55
CA ILE A 81 12.51 18.66 -19.51
C ILE A 81 11.97 20.05 -19.84
N ARG A 82 12.36 20.58 -21.01
CA ARG A 82 11.77 21.78 -21.59
C ARG A 82 10.32 21.51 -21.94
N MET A 83 9.43 21.61 -20.95
CA MET A 83 8.11 22.18 -21.19
C MET A 83 8.35 23.50 -21.93
N ALA A 84 7.75 23.67 -23.10
CA ALA A 84 7.82 24.94 -23.79
C ALA A 84 7.05 25.98 -22.96
N GLU A 85 7.69 27.09 -22.61
CA GLU A 85 6.98 28.30 -22.20
C GLU A 85 6.34 28.93 -23.44
N GLU A 86 5.33 28.27 -24.00
CA GLU A 86 4.32 29.00 -24.76
C GLU A 86 3.72 30.03 -23.82
N LYS A 87 3.87 31.31 -24.18
CA LYS A 87 3.19 32.41 -23.51
C LYS A 87 1.72 32.37 -23.88
N GLY A 88 1.00 31.42 -23.30
CA GLY A 88 -0.46 31.38 -23.37
C GLY A 88 -1.01 32.71 -22.86
N GLU A 89 -1.63 33.47 -23.78
CA GLU A 89 -2.35 34.68 -23.41
C GLU A 89 -3.54 34.32 -22.52
N LYS A 90 -4.14 35.33 -21.87
CA LYS A 90 -5.14 35.07 -20.83
C LYS A 90 -6.34 34.30 -21.40
N PRO A 91 -6.81 33.21 -20.75
CA PRO A 91 -8.00 32.46 -21.19
C PRO A 91 -9.32 33.26 -21.06
N VAL A 92 -9.26 34.53 -20.66
CA VAL A 92 -10.37 35.49 -20.69
C VAL A 92 -10.84 35.75 -22.13
N LEU A 93 -9.95 35.60 -23.13
CA LEU A 93 -10.30 35.75 -24.54
C LEU A 93 -11.22 34.62 -25.04
N GLU A 94 -11.06 33.40 -24.52
CA GLU A 94 -11.84 32.22 -24.93
C GLU A 94 -13.25 32.23 -24.31
N GLU A 95 -13.40 32.69 -23.06
CA GLU A 95 -14.72 32.79 -22.42
C GLU A 95 -15.60 33.83 -23.12
N ASN A 96 -15.04 35.00 -23.46
CA ASN A 96 -15.73 36.03 -24.23
C ASN A 96 -16.13 35.54 -25.63
N ALA A 97 -15.24 34.83 -26.33
CA ALA A 97 -15.51 34.35 -27.69
C ALA A 97 -16.68 33.35 -27.74
N PHE A 98 -16.86 32.50 -26.71
CA PHE A 98 -18.04 31.65 -26.64
C PHE A 98 -19.32 32.44 -26.36
N GLU A 99 -19.28 33.47 -25.51
CA GLU A 99 -20.45 34.31 -25.22
C GLU A 99 -20.90 35.13 -26.43
N GLU A 100 -19.97 35.61 -27.26
CA GLU A 100 -20.27 36.23 -28.56
C GLU A 100 -20.92 35.22 -29.53
N ILE A 101 -20.37 34.01 -29.67
CA ILE A 101 -20.92 32.97 -30.54
C ILE A 101 -22.31 32.49 -30.06
N GLU A 102 -22.54 32.33 -28.76
CA GLU A 102 -23.87 31.97 -28.23
C GLU A 102 -24.90 33.09 -28.47
N LYS A 103 -24.49 34.36 -28.42
CA LYS A 103 -25.36 35.49 -28.77
C LYS A 103 -25.73 35.48 -30.26
N ASP A 104 -24.76 35.30 -31.16
CA ASP A 104 -25.02 35.22 -32.60
C ASP A 104 -25.95 34.04 -32.96
N PHE A 105 -25.75 32.87 -32.33
CA PHE A 105 -26.66 31.72 -32.46
C PHE A 105 -28.09 32.05 -32.00
N GLN A 106 -28.26 32.81 -30.92
CA GLN A 106 -29.58 33.22 -30.42
C GLN A 106 -30.26 34.25 -31.33
N GLU A 107 -29.50 35.19 -31.90
CA GLU A 107 -30.02 36.16 -32.87
C GLU A 107 -30.52 35.46 -34.14
N VAL A 108 -29.72 34.56 -34.73
CA VAL A 108 -30.14 33.74 -35.89
C VAL A 108 -31.35 32.85 -35.56
N LEU A 109 -31.42 32.25 -34.37
CA LEU A 109 -32.60 31.49 -33.94
C LEU A 109 -33.87 32.36 -33.82
N SER A 110 -33.72 33.63 -33.46
CA SER A 110 -34.84 34.58 -33.39
C SER A 110 -35.35 34.96 -34.78
N GLU A 111 -34.47 35.19 -35.76
CA GLU A 111 -34.86 35.45 -37.16
C GLU A 111 -35.57 34.23 -37.78
N LEU A 112 -35.01 33.03 -37.56
CA LEU A 112 -35.60 31.75 -37.99
C LEU A 112 -36.92 31.38 -37.28
N SER A 113 -37.37 32.17 -36.31
CA SER A 113 -38.70 32.00 -35.69
C SER A 113 -39.83 32.65 -36.49
N GLY A 114 -39.51 33.60 -37.38
CA GLY A 114 -40.50 34.35 -38.17
C GLY A 114 -41.08 33.61 -39.37
N ASP A 115 -40.35 32.68 -39.98
CA ASP A 115 -40.76 31.96 -41.19
C ASP A 115 -40.94 30.45 -40.97
N LYS A 116 -42.20 29.99 -41.10
CA LYS A 116 -42.60 28.58 -40.98
C LYS A 116 -42.03 27.67 -42.06
N SER A 117 -41.55 28.23 -43.19
CA SER A 117 -40.84 27.45 -44.21
C SER A 117 -39.47 26.96 -43.71
N LEU A 118 -38.89 27.66 -42.73
CA LEU A 118 -37.55 27.39 -42.17
C LEU A 118 -37.57 26.60 -40.85
N ASP A 119 -38.75 26.23 -40.32
CA ASP A 119 -38.90 25.48 -39.06
C ASP A 119 -37.99 24.25 -38.96
N ARG A 120 -37.83 23.50 -40.07
CA ARG A 120 -36.92 22.33 -40.12
C ARG A 120 -35.45 22.71 -39.96
N PHE A 121 -35.02 23.83 -40.55
CA PHE A 121 -33.65 24.31 -40.42
C PHE A 121 -33.39 24.84 -39.00
N ARG A 122 -34.34 25.58 -38.41
CA ARG A 122 -34.25 26.04 -37.03
C ARG A 122 -34.07 24.85 -36.06
N ILE A 123 -34.85 23.78 -36.21
CA ILE A 123 -34.75 22.58 -35.35
C ILE A 123 -33.37 21.90 -35.43
N GLU A 124 -32.71 21.84 -36.59
CA GLU A 124 -31.35 21.29 -36.66
C GLU A 124 -30.28 22.28 -36.14
N TYR A 125 -30.51 23.59 -36.30
CA TYR A 125 -29.63 24.64 -35.77
C TYR A 125 -29.70 24.73 -34.22
N GLU A 126 -30.90 24.59 -33.64
CA GLU A 126 -31.13 24.42 -32.19
C GLU A 126 -30.34 23.22 -31.62
N LYS A 127 -30.34 22.08 -32.32
CA LYS A 127 -29.54 20.90 -31.92
C LYS A 127 -28.04 21.16 -32.01
N LEU A 128 -27.57 21.83 -33.06
CA LEU A 128 -26.15 22.17 -33.22
C LEU A 128 -25.68 23.06 -32.06
N HIS A 129 -26.44 24.12 -31.73
CA HIS A 129 -26.19 24.97 -30.57
C HIS A 129 -26.15 24.16 -29.26
N ALA A 130 -27.13 23.28 -29.04
CA ALA A 130 -27.20 22.44 -27.85
C ALA A 130 -26.07 21.39 -27.73
N ILE A 131 -25.45 20.99 -28.84
CA ILE A 131 -24.26 20.12 -28.86
C ILE A 131 -23.00 20.95 -28.58
N MET A 132 -22.85 22.09 -29.26
CA MET A 132 -21.73 23.02 -29.07
C MET A 132 -21.60 23.47 -27.61
N LYS A 133 -22.70 23.92 -27.00
CA LYS A 133 -22.74 24.34 -25.59
C LYS A 133 -22.39 23.21 -24.62
N LYS A 134 -22.83 21.98 -24.89
CA LYS A 134 -22.43 20.79 -24.10
C LYS A 134 -20.95 20.44 -24.26
N SER A 135 -20.35 20.70 -25.43
CA SER A 135 -18.91 20.54 -25.63
C SER A 135 -18.13 21.53 -24.77
N TYR A 136 -18.48 22.82 -24.86
CA TYR A 136 -17.86 23.89 -24.09
C TYR A 136 -18.03 23.71 -22.56
N ASP A 137 -19.22 23.32 -22.09
CA ASP A 137 -19.45 22.97 -20.68
C ASP A 137 -18.52 21.86 -20.18
N ASN A 138 -18.22 20.87 -21.02
CA ASN A 138 -17.33 19.76 -20.67
C ASN A 138 -15.85 20.16 -20.74
N GLU A 139 -15.47 20.97 -21.72
CA GLU A 139 -14.14 21.57 -21.84
C GLU A 139 -13.81 22.48 -20.66
N LYS A 140 -14.74 23.37 -20.27
CA LYS A 140 -14.62 24.24 -19.09
C LYS A 140 -14.45 23.43 -17.80
N ARG A 141 -15.15 22.29 -17.66
CA ARG A 141 -14.95 21.33 -16.54
C ARG A 141 -13.58 20.65 -16.60
N LEU A 142 -13.12 20.22 -17.78
CA LEU A 142 -11.80 19.61 -17.95
C LEU A 142 -10.68 20.61 -17.63
N MET A 143 -10.78 21.85 -18.11
CA MET A 143 -9.83 22.92 -17.82
C MET A 143 -9.80 23.30 -16.33
N ALA A 144 -10.96 23.33 -15.65
CA ALA A 144 -11.01 23.44 -14.20
C ALA A 144 -10.28 22.27 -13.51
N LYS A 145 -10.54 21.03 -13.95
CA LYS A 145 -9.89 19.82 -13.39
C LYS A 145 -8.36 19.81 -13.62
N CYS A 146 -7.90 20.28 -14.77
CA CYS A 146 -6.47 20.45 -15.06
C CYS A 146 -5.83 21.52 -14.17
N ARG A 147 -6.51 22.65 -13.90
CA ARG A 147 -6.04 23.69 -12.97
C ARG A 147 -5.96 23.17 -11.53
N GLU A 148 -6.97 22.42 -11.07
CA GLU A 148 -6.96 21.74 -9.76
C GLU A 148 -5.77 20.77 -9.64
N LEU A 149 -5.63 19.84 -10.58
CA LEU A 149 -4.57 18.83 -10.57
C LEU A 149 -3.17 19.46 -10.63
N ASN A 150 -2.98 20.52 -11.43
CA ASN A 150 -1.70 21.23 -11.49
C ASN A 150 -1.38 21.95 -10.17
N ALA A 151 -2.39 22.56 -9.52
CA ALA A 151 -2.21 23.13 -8.18
C ALA A 151 -1.88 22.06 -7.12
N GLU A 152 -2.52 20.90 -7.16
CA GLU A 152 -2.18 19.75 -6.30
C GLU A 152 -0.75 19.25 -6.55
N ILE A 153 -0.30 19.18 -7.80
CA ILE A 153 1.08 18.79 -8.17
C ILE A 153 2.09 19.78 -7.60
N VAL A 154 1.87 21.09 -7.71
CA VAL A 154 2.74 22.13 -7.15
C VAL A 154 2.75 22.11 -5.62
N VAL A 155 1.60 21.91 -4.98
CA VAL A 155 1.50 21.77 -3.52
C VAL A 155 2.21 20.49 -3.04
N ASN A 156 2.13 19.40 -3.79
CA ASN A 156 2.77 18.14 -3.42
C ASN A 156 4.28 18.13 -3.69
N SER A 157 4.77 18.81 -4.74
CA SER A 157 6.22 18.98 -4.94
C SER A 157 6.85 19.85 -3.84
N ALA A 158 6.16 20.90 -3.39
CA ALA A 158 6.59 21.72 -2.23
C ALA A 158 6.63 20.90 -0.92
N LYS A 159 5.65 20.03 -0.68
CA LYS A 159 5.66 19.09 0.46
C LYS A 159 6.84 18.11 0.37
N VAL A 160 7.12 17.54 -0.81
CA VAL A 160 8.24 16.62 -1.01
C VAL A 160 9.58 17.32 -0.78
N ALA A 161 9.78 18.53 -1.30
CA ALA A 161 10.99 19.33 -1.05
C ALA A 161 11.17 19.63 0.46
N THR A 162 10.08 19.94 1.17
CA THR A 162 10.10 20.17 2.61
C THR A 162 10.45 18.90 3.40
N ALA A 163 9.89 17.75 3.04
CA ALA A 163 10.17 16.46 3.67
C ALA A 163 11.63 15.99 3.40
N LEU A 164 12.15 16.24 2.20
CA LEU A 164 13.55 15.97 1.87
C LEU A 164 14.51 16.83 2.70
N LYS A 165 14.18 18.12 2.90
CA LYS A 165 14.98 18.99 3.77
C LYS A 165 14.98 18.52 5.23
N LEU A 166 13.80 18.23 5.79
CA LEU A 166 13.70 17.70 7.17
C LEU A 166 14.49 16.39 7.34
N SER A 167 14.46 15.50 6.34
CA SER A 167 15.27 14.27 6.34
C SER A 167 16.79 14.53 6.32
N GLN A 168 17.24 15.60 5.64
CA GLN A 168 18.64 16.04 5.69
C GLN A 168 19.00 16.63 7.07
N ASP A 169 18.16 17.51 7.62
CA ASP A 169 18.34 18.13 8.93
C ASP A 169 18.38 17.06 10.05
N ASP A 170 17.46 16.09 10.02
CA ASP A 170 17.45 14.89 10.89
C ASP A 170 18.75 14.08 10.76
N GLN A 171 19.23 13.84 9.53
CA GLN A 171 20.46 13.07 9.30
C GLN A 171 21.71 13.79 9.85
N THR A 172 21.77 15.13 9.80
CA THR A 172 22.85 15.88 10.48
C THR A 172 22.76 15.79 12.00
N THR A 173 21.54 15.79 12.55
CA THR A 173 21.27 15.66 13.99
C THR A 173 21.60 14.24 14.50
N ILE A 174 21.32 13.21 13.70
CA ILE A 174 21.74 11.83 13.99
C ILE A 174 23.29 11.71 13.95
N ALA A 175 23.97 12.45 13.07
CA ALA A 175 25.42 12.46 13.00
C ALA A 175 26.08 13.17 14.20
N SER A 176 25.53 14.28 14.68
CA SER A 176 26.02 14.95 15.90
C SER A 176 25.80 14.10 17.14
N LEU A 177 24.60 13.54 17.33
CA LEU A 177 24.29 12.68 18.48
C LEU A 177 25.15 11.41 18.51
N LYS A 178 25.45 10.79 17.36
CA LYS A 178 26.42 9.66 17.29
C LYS A 178 27.81 10.08 17.76
N LYS A 179 28.28 11.27 17.37
CA LYS A 179 29.58 11.82 17.76
C LYS A 179 29.64 12.17 19.26
N GLU A 180 28.51 12.52 19.87
CA GLU A 180 28.40 12.72 21.32
C GLU A 180 28.37 11.41 22.09
N ILE A 181 27.69 10.38 21.56
CA ILE A 181 27.73 9.01 22.11
C ILE A 181 29.18 8.46 22.07
N GLU A 182 29.91 8.62 20.97
CA GLU A 182 31.34 8.22 20.89
C GLU A 182 32.23 8.95 21.92
N LYS A 183 31.95 10.24 22.20
CA LYS A 183 32.64 10.97 23.28
C LYS A 183 32.29 10.40 24.65
N ALA A 184 31.02 10.10 24.89
CA ALA A 184 30.55 9.54 26.17
C ALA A 184 31.20 8.18 26.46
N TRP A 185 31.27 7.28 25.47
CA TRP A 185 31.98 6.00 25.59
C TRP A 185 33.46 6.22 25.94
N LYS A 186 34.19 7.09 25.24
CA LYS A 186 35.60 7.39 25.55
C LYS A 186 35.82 8.01 26.93
N MET A 187 34.82 8.71 27.49
CA MET A 187 34.86 9.19 28.87
C MET A 187 34.63 8.07 29.89
N VAL A 188 33.79 7.09 29.58
CA VAL A 188 33.60 5.86 30.40
C VAL A 188 34.88 5.01 30.37
N ASP A 189 35.45 4.75 29.19
CA ASP A 189 36.71 4.01 29.04
C ASP A 189 37.83 4.69 29.84
N SER A 190 37.96 6.02 29.73
CA SER A 190 38.95 6.81 30.48
C SER A 190 38.68 6.90 31.99
N ALA A 191 37.44 6.65 32.44
CA ALA A 191 37.12 6.54 33.86
C ALA A 191 37.51 5.15 34.39
N TYR A 192 37.20 4.09 33.64
CA TYR A 192 37.57 2.71 33.94
C TYR A 192 39.09 2.52 34.04
N ASP A 193 39.86 3.08 33.09
CA ASP A 193 41.32 3.09 33.12
C ASP A 193 41.92 3.78 34.36
N LYS A 194 41.22 4.76 34.93
CA LYS A 194 41.63 5.46 36.16
C LYS A 194 41.25 4.66 37.41
N GLU A 195 40.07 4.05 37.42
CA GLU A 195 39.61 3.16 38.48
C GLU A 195 40.54 1.94 38.62
N GLN A 196 40.95 1.36 37.49
CA GLN A 196 41.88 0.23 37.45
C GLN A 196 43.24 0.60 38.07
N LYS A 197 43.81 1.74 37.70
CA LYS A 197 45.08 2.25 38.27
C LYS A 197 44.96 2.63 39.74
N ALA A 198 43.81 3.13 40.17
CA ALA A 198 43.53 3.39 41.57
C ALA A 198 43.48 2.09 42.40
N LYS A 199 42.86 1.02 41.87
CA LYS A 199 42.85 -0.33 42.49
C LYS A 199 44.27 -0.90 42.59
N GLU A 200 45.08 -0.81 41.54
CA GLU A 200 46.49 -1.21 41.53
C GLU A 200 47.31 -0.44 42.60
N THR A 201 47.09 0.87 42.72
CA THR A 201 47.76 1.71 43.73
C THR A 201 47.33 1.34 45.16
N ILE A 202 46.05 1.05 45.38
CA ILE A 202 45.53 0.62 46.69
C ILE A 202 46.10 -0.75 47.10
N LEU A 203 46.34 -1.67 46.15
CA LEU A 203 46.98 -2.96 46.43
C LEU A 203 48.44 -2.77 46.86
N ALA A 204 49.22 -1.94 46.16
CA ALA A 204 50.60 -1.63 46.53
C ALA A 204 50.70 -0.99 47.93
N LEU A 205 49.84 -0.02 48.24
CA LEU A 205 49.81 0.62 49.57
C LEU A 205 49.41 -0.35 50.69
N LYS A 206 48.54 -1.35 50.43
CA LYS A 206 48.24 -2.41 51.39
C LYS A 206 49.45 -3.31 51.66
N GLU A 207 50.23 -3.62 50.63
CA GLU A 207 51.47 -4.40 50.77
C GLU A 207 52.54 -3.63 51.55
N GLU A 208 52.70 -2.32 51.31
CA GLU A 208 53.57 -1.46 52.12
C GLU A 208 53.14 -1.41 53.60
N ILE A 209 51.83 -1.29 53.89
CA ILE A 209 51.31 -1.32 55.27
C ILE A 209 51.67 -2.64 55.96
N VAL A 210 51.47 -3.79 55.32
CA VAL A 210 51.82 -5.11 55.89
C VAL A 210 53.33 -5.23 56.17
N ASN A 211 54.16 -4.65 55.31
CA ASN A 211 55.62 -4.64 55.49
C ASN A 211 56.06 -3.68 56.62
N LEU A 212 55.39 -2.54 56.78
CA LEU A 212 55.64 -1.60 57.88
C LEU A 212 55.16 -2.15 59.24
N THR A 213 54.01 -2.82 59.31
CA THR A 213 53.50 -3.44 60.54
C THR A 213 54.50 -4.47 61.09
N LYS A 214 55.05 -5.33 60.22
CA LYS A 214 56.12 -6.29 60.59
C LYS A 214 57.39 -5.64 61.14
N LEU A 215 57.67 -4.38 60.76
CA LEU A 215 58.81 -3.63 61.27
C LEU A 215 58.56 -3.09 62.69
N VAL A 216 57.31 -2.70 62.98
CA VAL A 216 56.89 -2.18 64.30
C VAL A 216 56.82 -3.31 65.34
N GLU A 217 56.40 -4.51 64.97
CA GLU A 217 56.32 -5.68 65.87
C GLU A 217 57.69 -6.15 66.44
N GLN A 218 58.81 -5.63 65.93
CA GLN A 218 60.16 -5.94 66.42
C GLN A 218 60.74 -4.85 67.35
N GLY A 219 59.99 -3.76 67.61
CA GLY A 219 60.44 -2.56 68.33
C GLY A 219 60.34 -2.61 69.85
N SER A 220 61.25 -3.36 70.51
CA SER A 220 61.74 -3.20 71.90
C SER A 220 60.89 -2.46 72.96
N GLY A 221 60.59 -3.11 74.09
CA GLY A 221 60.16 -2.43 75.32
C GLY A 221 61.02 -2.80 76.54
N LEU A 222 61.25 -1.83 77.43
CA LEU A 222 61.36 -2.00 78.90
C LEU A 222 61.52 -0.64 79.60
N SER A 223 61.36 -0.60 80.92
CA SER A 223 61.25 0.61 81.74
C SER A 223 61.94 0.45 83.12
N LEU A 224 61.91 1.52 83.92
CA LEU A 224 62.17 1.62 85.37
C LEU A 224 63.60 1.47 85.90
N ASN A 225 64.06 2.54 86.57
CA ASN A 225 64.82 2.50 87.83
C ASN A 225 64.99 3.94 88.37
N GLN A 226 64.99 4.20 89.68
CA GLN A 226 64.63 3.33 90.81
C GLN A 226 64.21 4.20 92.02
N ASP A 227 63.21 3.76 92.77
CA ASP A 227 62.49 4.67 93.65
C ASP A 227 62.85 4.58 95.15
N SER A 228 63.39 5.69 95.66
CA SER A 228 63.74 5.89 97.07
C SER A 228 63.37 7.27 97.65
N ASN A 229 62.68 8.19 96.97
CA ASN A 229 61.31 8.14 96.45
C ASN A 229 60.29 7.25 97.21
N ILE A 230 60.63 6.50 98.29
CA ILE A 230 59.68 5.57 98.97
C ILE A 230 58.48 6.31 99.63
N ARG A 231 58.58 7.61 99.87
CA ARG A 231 57.49 8.43 100.43
C ARG A 231 56.63 9.08 99.35
N ASP A 232 57.23 9.47 98.23
CA ASP A 232 56.49 9.86 97.03
C ASP A 232 55.77 8.63 96.46
N LEU A 233 56.40 7.44 96.40
CA LEU A 233 55.84 6.09 96.18
C LEU A 233 54.68 5.67 97.11
N LEU A 234 54.08 6.54 97.91
CA LEU A 234 52.73 6.29 98.44
C LEU A 234 51.68 7.08 97.66
N LYS A 235 51.94 8.35 97.33
CA LYS A 235 51.16 9.10 96.33
C LYS A 235 51.40 8.57 94.92
N PHE A 236 52.65 8.54 94.48
CA PHE A 236 53.10 7.96 93.22
C PHE A 236 52.81 6.46 93.14
N LYS A 237 52.58 5.72 94.24
CA LYS A 237 51.95 4.38 94.14
C LYS A 237 50.44 4.46 93.97
N GLU A 238 49.70 5.33 94.64
CA GLU A 238 48.27 5.48 94.36
C GLU A 238 48.00 6.06 92.96
N GLU A 239 48.88 6.92 92.47
CA GLU A 239 48.90 7.48 91.12
C GLU A 239 49.38 6.43 90.13
N VAL A 240 50.55 5.78 90.27
CA VAL A 240 50.96 4.66 89.39
C VAL A 240 50.04 3.44 89.53
N THR A 241 49.28 3.26 90.61
CA THR A 241 48.21 2.22 90.68
C THR A 241 47.00 2.66 89.88
N LYS A 242 46.59 3.94 89.93
CA LYS A 242 45.55 4.49 89.07
C LYS A 242 45.97 4.51 87.60
N GLU A 243 47.20 4.89 87.28
CA GLU A 243 47.77 4.85 85.94
C GLU A 243 47.95 3.41 85.48
N ARG A 244 48.41 2.47 86.34
CA ARG A 244 48.42 1.03 86.01
C ARG A 244 47.02 0.52 85.73
N ASP A 245 46.01 0.94 86.50
CA ASP A 245 44.63 0.45 86.33
C ASP A 245 43.91 1.16 85.17
N GLN A 246 44.30 2.39 84.84
CA GLN A 246 43.93 3.09 83.60
C GLN A 246 44.61 2.47 82.39
N LEU A 247 45.92 2.23 82.42
CA LEU A 247 46.70 1.55 81.39
C LEU A 247 46.31 0.08 81.24
N LEU A 248 45.88 -0.61 82.31
CA LEU A 248 45.26 -1.93 82.21
C LEU A 248 43.86 -1.83 81.61
N SER A 249 43.06 -0.83 81.97
CA SER A 249 41.77 -0.57 81.31
C SER A 249 41.96 -0.23 79.82
N GLU A 250 43.00 0.52 79.46
CA GLU A 250 43.36 0.86 78.09
C GLU A 250 43.95 -0.34 77.35
N VAL A 251 44.85 -1.14 77.95
CA VAL A 251 45.33 -2.39 77.35
C VAL A 251 44.21 -3.42 77.19
N VAL A 252 43.21 -3.45 78.08
CA VAL A 252 41.99 -4.26 77.90
C VAL A 252 41.16 -3.70 76.74
N LYS A 253 40.82 -2.41 76.72
CA LYS A 253 40.09 -1.77 75.61
C LYS A 253 40.80 -1.91 74.27
N LEU A 254 42.13 -1.80 74.24
CA LEU A 254 42.97 -1.95 73.05
C LEU A 254 43.03 -3.41 72.59
N ARG A 255 43.03 -4.38 73.51
CA ARG A 255 42.90 -5.81 73.18
C ARG A 255 41.50 -6.15 72.69
N GLU A 256 40.46 -5.56 73.27
CA GLU A 256 39.07 -5.68 72.81
C GLU A 256 38.89 -5.06 71.42
N SER A 257 39.42 -3.86 71.18
CA SER A 257 39.37 -3.22 69.85
C SER A 257 40.25 -3.95 68.83
N LEU A 258 41.40 -4.51 69.23
CA LEU A 258 42.24 -5.33 68.35
C LEU A 258 41.55 -6.65 67.99
N ALA A 259 40.90 -7.31 68.95
CA ALA A 259 40.10 -8.51 68.70
C ALA A 259 38.93 -8.21 67.75
N GLN A 260 38.15 -7.16 68.01
CA GLN A 260 37.06 -6.71 67.13
C GLN A 260 37.57 -6.34 65.72
N THR A 261 38.72 -5.67 65.62
CA THR A 261 39.34 -5.32 64.33
C THR A 261 39.81 -6.57 63.58
N THR A 262 40.34 -7.57 64.29
CA THR A 262 40.79 -8.85 63.71
C THR A 262 39.61 -9.71 63.25
N GLU A 263 38.50 -9.68 64.01
CA GLU A 263 37.25 -10.35 63.65
C GLU A 263 36.63 -9.71 62.39
N GLN A 264 36.51 -8.37 62.35
CA GLN A 264 36.08 -7.62 61.16
C GLN A 264 37.01 -7.84 59.96
N GLN A 265 38.33 -7.94 60.16
CA GLN A 265 39.26 -8.29 59.10
C GLN A 265 38.93 -9.68 58.53
N GLN A 266 38.73 -10.70 59.38
CA GLN A 266 38.39 -12.05 58.91
C GLN A 266 37.02 -12.11 58.22
N GLU A 267 36.03 -11.33 58.67
CA GLU A 267 34.74 -11.22 57.98
C GLU A 267 34.89 -10.58 56.59
N THR A 268 35.65 -9.48 56.46
CA THR A 268 35.88 -8.83 55.15
C THR A 268 36.74 -9.68 54.22
N GLU A 269 37.65 -10.50 54.74
CA GLU A 269 38.47 -11.43 53.97
C GLU A 269 37.64 -12.61 53.42
N ARG A 270 36.72 -13.18 54.22
CA ARG A 270 35.74 -14.16 53.73
C ARG A 270 34.81 -13.56 52.68
N ALA A 271 34.27 -12.36 52.91
CA ALA A 271 33.40 -11.68 51.96
C ALA A 271 34.10 -11.33 50.63
N LYS A 272 35.41 -11.03 50.67
CA LYS A 272 36.26 -10.87 49.48
C LYS A 272 36.37 -12.19 48.71
N ASP A 273 36.68 -13.29 49.39
CA ASP A 273 36.89 -14.59 48.75
C ASP A 273 35.57 -15.16 48.16
N GLU A 274 34.44 -14.93 48.81
CA GLU A 274 33.09 -15.20 48.26
C GLU A 274 32.81 -14.36 47.00
N ALA A 275 33.17 -13.07 47.01
CA ALA A 275 33.04 -12.19 45.85
C ALA A 275 33.95 -12.62 44.69
N GLU A 276 35.19 -13.03 44.95
CA GLU A 276 36.13 -13.52 43.93
C GLU A 276 35.68 -14.85 43.31
N GLN A 277 35.14 -15.79 44.11
CA GLN A 277 34.49 -16.99 43.60
C GLN A 277 33.28 -16.65 42.70
N THR A 278 32.45 -15.69 43.13
CA THR A 278 31.28 -15.24 42.37
C THR A 278 31.68 -14.58 41.04
N ILE A 279 32.75 -13.77 41.04
CA ILE A 279 33.33 -13.18 39.83
C ILE A 279 33.84 -14.27 38.88
N SER A 280 34.51 -15.31 39.39
CA SER A 280 34.98 -16.45 38.57
C SER A 280 33.82 -17.21 37.92
N GLN A 281 32.71 -17.42 38.64
CA GLN A 281 31.49 -18.02 38.10
C GLN A 281 30.89 -17.16 36.98
N PHE A 282 30.72 -15.85 37.20
CA PHE A 282 30.22 -14.95 36.14
C PHE A 282 31.14 -14.86 34.92
N GLN A 283 32.47 -14.93 35.08
CA GLN A 283 33.40 -15.00 33.95
C GLN A 283 33.18 -16.27 33.10
N GLN A 284 32.94 -17.42 33.72
CA GLN A 284 32.61 -18.67 33.03
C GLN A 284 31.24 -18.58 32.33
N GLU A 285 30.23 -18.00 32.97
CA GLU A 285 28.92 -17.76 32.34
C GLU A 285 29.02 -16.82 31.13
N ILE A 286 29.76 -15.71 31.25
CA ILE A 286 30.00 -14.78 30.13
C ILE A 286 30.68 -15.50 28.97
N GLN A 287 31.69 -16.34 29.24
CA GLN A 287 32.35 -17.14 28.21
C GLN A 287 31.39 -18.16 27.57
N HIS A 288 30.47 -18.77 28.33
CA HIS A 288 29.42 -19.63 27.78
C HIS A 288 28.46 -18.84 26.88
N ARG A 289 27.93 -17.69 27.35
CA ARG A 289 27.03 -16.81 26.58
C ARG A 289 27.67 -16.31 25.29
N GLN A 290 28.96 -15.94 25.32
CA GLN A 290 29.70 -15.50 24.14
C GLN A 290 29.86 -16.64 23.11
N ASN A 291 30.07 -17.88 23.58
CA ASN A 291 30.09 -19.06 22.72
C ASN A 291 28.70 -19.36 22.12
N GLU A 292 27.61 -19.28 22.91
CA GLU A 292 26.23 -19.41 22.41
C GLU A 292 25.90 -18.37 21.33
N ALA A 293 26.19 -17.09 21.60
CA ALA A 293 25.98 -16.01 20.65
C ALA A 293 26.76 -16.22 19.34
N SER A 294 28.00 -16.72 19.40
CA SER A 294 28.79 -17.04 18.21
C SER A 294 28.16 -18.16 17.35
N ARG A 295 27.52 -19.15 17.99
CA ARG A 295 26.84 -20.26 17.32
C ARG A 295 25.55 -19.79 16.64
N GLU A 296 24.73 -19.01 17.34
CA GLU A 296 23.50 -18.44 16.74
C GLU A 296 23.80 -17.40 15.65
N SER A 297 24.89 -16.62 15.75
CA SER A 297 25.33 -15.73 14.65
C SER A 297 25.65 -16.53 13.38
N ARG A 298 26.41 -17.63 13.49
CA ARG A 298 26.72 -18.52 12.35
C ARG A 298 25.48 -19.23 11.78
N LYS A 299 24.46 -19.47 12.61
CA LYS A 299 23.16 -20.05 12.19
C LYS A 299 22.30 -19.00 11.48
N LYS A 300 22.24 -17.77 12.00
CA LYS A 300 21.63 -16.60 11.36
C LYS A 300 22.24 -16.32 9.98
N GLU A 301 23.56 -16.32 9.85
CA GLU A 301 24.24 -16.15 8.55
C GLU A 301 23.90 -17.22 7.49
N LYS A 302 23.60 -18.46 7.91
CA LYS A 302 23.14 -19.52 7.01
C LYS A 302 21.70 -19.28 6.57
N LEU A 303 20.81 -19.06 7.54
CA LEU A 303 19.39 -18.77 7.28
C LEU A 303 19.21 -17.49 6.43
N GLU A 304 20.07 -16.48 6.58
CA GLU A 304 20.08 -15.28 5.72
C GLU A 304 20.54 -15.56 4.28
N LYS A 305 21.41 -16.56 4.06
CA LYS A 305 21.80 -16.98 2.71
C LYS A 305 20.70 -17.82 2.06
N GLU A 306 20.10 -18.73 2.81
CA GLU A 306 18.95 -19.54 2.38
C GLU A 306 17.74 -18.64 2.05
N LEU A 307 17.42 -17.66 2.90
CA LEU A 307 16.35 -16.68 2.65
C LEU A 307 16.63 -15.81 1.43
N LYS A 308 17.89 -15.39 1.19
CA LYS A 308 18.27 -14.66 -0.03
C LYS A 308 18.12 -15.51 -1.30
N GLN A 309 18.45 -16.80 -1.24
CA GLN A 309 18.25 -17.71 -2.37
C GLN A 309 16.75 -17.90 -2.65
N ILE A 310 15.94 -18.15 -1.61
CA ILE A 310 14.47 -18.28 -1.76
C ILE A 310 13.85 -16.98 -2.30
N GLN A 311 14.36 -15.82 -1.91
CA GLN A 311 13.94 -14.53 -2.47
C GLN A 311 14.24 -14.44 -3.98
N THR A 312 15.46 -14.78 -4.42
CA THR A 312 15.80 -14.77 -5.87
C THR A 312 15.01 -15.82 -6.67
N ASP A 313 14.73 -16.98 -6.07
CA ASP A 313 13.92 -18.03 -6.70
C ASP A 313 12.44 -17.58 -6.81
N MET A 314 11.92 -16.87 -5.80
CA MET A 314 10.59 -16.27 -5.84
C MET A 314 10.51 -15.15 -6.90
N ASP A 315 11.50 -14.25 -6.95
CA ASP A 315 11.51 -13.12 -7.89
C ASP A 315 11.60 -13.59 -9.34
N THR A 316 12.39 -14.63 -9.63
CA THR A 316 12.45 -15.24 -10.98
C THR A 316 11.13 -15.92 -11.35
N ARG A 317 10.50 -16.70 -10.45
CA ARG A 317 9.14 -17.23 -10.69
C ARG A 317 8.10 -16.12 -10.86
N GLN A 318 8.24 -15.00 -10.16
CA GLN A 318 7.35 -13.86 -10.31
C GLN A 318 7.54 -13.14 -11.66
N MET A 319 8.75 -13.18 -12.26
CA MET A 319 8.97 -12.73 -13.64
C MET A 319 8.36 -13.70 -14.67
N GLU A 320 8.52 -15.02 -14.51
CA GLU A 320 7.87 -16.02 -15.36
C GLU A 320 6.34 -15.88 -15.37
N ILE A 321 5.73 -15.71 -14.18
CA ILE A 321 4.27 -15.49 -14.04
C ILE A 321 3.83 -14.23 -14.80
N LYS A 322 4.60 -13.13 -14.73
CA LYS A 322 4.28 -11.89 -15.48
C LYS A 322 4.39 -12.09 -16.99
N ALA A 323 5.38 -12.84 -17.47
CA ALA A 323 5.52 -13.16 -18.89
C ALA A 323 4.35 -14.02 -19.40
N LEU A 324 3.95 -15.05 -18.64
CA LEU A 324 2.79 -15.88 -18.96
C LEU A 324 1.46 -15.10 -18.92
N GLN A 325 1.29 -14.18 -17.97
CA GLN A 325 0.14 -13.27 -17.92
C GLN A 325 0.07 -12.36 -19.15
N GLN A 326 1.20 -11.79 -19.59
CA GLN A 326 1.27 -11.00 -20.82
C GLN A 326 0.95 -11.83 -22.08
N TYR A 327 1.39 -13.10 -22.13
CA TYR A 327 1.07 -14.01 -23.24
C TYR A 327 -0.45 -14.30 -23.30
N VAL A 328 -1.05 -14.68 -22.17
CA VAL A 328 -2.50 -14.94 -22.07
C VAL A 328 -3.33 -13.70 -22.42
N GLN A 329 -2.89 -12.51 -22.02
CA GLN A 329 -3.57 -11.25 -22.36
C GLN A 329 -3.53 -10.98 -23.87
N LYS A 330 -2.38 -11.17 -24.54
CA LYS A 330 -2.26 -11.03 -26.00
C LYS A 330 -3.17 -12.01 -26.75
N SER A 331 -3.16 -13.29 -26.38
CA SER A 331 -4.03 -14.29 -27.02
C SER A 331 -5.52 -14.00 -26.79
N LYS A 332 -5.88 -13.34 -25.68
CA LYS A 332 -7.25 -12.86 -25.44
C LYS A 332 -7.63 -11.68 -26.33
N GLU A 333 -6.73 -10.73 -26.54
CA GLU A 333 -6.91 -9.59 -27.45
C GLU A 333 -7.02 -10.06 -28.92
N GLU A 334 -6.20 -11.04 -29.33
CA GLU A 334 -6.29 -11.71 -30.63
C GLU A 334 -7.64 -12.43 -30.81
N LEU A 335 -8.09 -13.17 -29.79
CA LEU A 335 -9.38 -13.86 -29.82
C LEU A 335 -10.55 -12.87 -29.93
N GLN A 336 -10.54 -11.79 -29.15
CA GLN A 336 -11.57 -10.73 -29.25
C GLN A 336 -11.58 -10.04 -30.62
N ARG A 337 -10.41 -9.84 -31.24
CA ARG A 337 -10.29 -9.30 -32.59
C ARG A 337 -10.89 -10.25 -33.64
N LEU A 338 -10.65 -11.56 -33.50
CA LEU A 338 -11.24 -12.58 -34.38
C LEU A 338 -12.76 -12.71 -34.18
N GLU A 339 -13.26 -12.63 -32.95
CA GLU A 339 -14.70 -12.59 -32.65
C GLU A 339 -15.38 -11.36 -33.27
N GLN A 340 -14.74 -10.18 -33.19
CA GLN A 340 -15.24 -8.97 -33.85
C GLN A 340 -15.26 -9.11 -35.37
N GLN A 341 -14.18 -9.60 -35.99
CA GLN A 341 -14.13 -9.84 -37.44
C GLN A 341 -15.21 -10.84 -37.89
N LEU A 342 -15.44 -11.91 -37.12
CA LEU A 342 -16.51 -12.87 -37.40
C LEU A 342 -17.91 -12.23 -37.30
N LYS A 343 -18.11 -11.30 -36.37
CA LYS A 343 -19.37 -10.54 -36.22
C LYS A 343 -19.58 -9.55 -37.37
N GLU A 344 -18.53 -8.84 -37.80
CA GLU A 344 -18.55 -7.93 -38.94
C GLU A 344 -18.86 -8.68 -40.24
N GLN A 345 -18.22 -9.84 -40.48
CA GLN A 345 -18.50 -10.71 -41.62
C GLN A 345 -19.95 -11.24 -41.63
N LYS A 346 -20.53 -11.58 -40.47
CA LYS A 346 -21.96 -11.94 -40.38
C LYS A 346 -22.88 -10.77 -40.77
N ILE A 347 -22.60 -9.57 -40.29
CA ILE A 347 -23.37 -8.36 -40.63
C ILE A 347 -23.25 -8.03 -42.13
N LEU A 348 -22.06 -8.21 -42.73
CA LEU A 348 -21.86 -8.04 -44.17
C LEU A 348 -22.66 -9.08 -44.99
N ASN A 349 -22.66 -10.35 -44.60
CA ASN A 349 -23.47 -11.38 -45.25
C ASN A 349 -24.99 -11.12 -45.11
N GLU A 350 -25.46 -10.67 -43.95
CA GLU A 350 -26.87 -10.28 -43.77
C GLU A 350 -27.28 -9.06 -44.61
N ARG A 351 -26.36 -8.11 -44.84
CA ARG A 351 -26.58 -6.98 -45.75
C ARG A 351 -26.60 -7.44 -47.19
N ALA A 352 -25.60 -8.21 -47.63
CA ALA A 352 -25.53 -8.73 -49.00
C ALA A 352 -26.74 -9.61 -49.35
N ALA A 353 -27.27 -10.38 -48.40
CA ALA A 353 -28.51 -11.14 -48.59
C ALA A 353 -29.74 -10.23 -48.79
N LYS A 354 -29.90 -9.19 -47.95
CA LYS A 354 -31.00 -8.20 -48.09
C LYS A 354 -30.88 -7.35 -49.34
N GLU A 355 -29.65 -7.02 -49.76
CA GLU A 355 -29.38 -6.34 -51.01
C GLU A 355 -29.73 -7.25 -52.20
N LEU A 356 -29.39 -8.54 -52.16
CA LEU A 356 -29.79 -9.52 -53.17
C LEU A 356 -31.32 -9.66 -53.28
N GLU A 357 -32.04 -9.76 -52.15
CA GLU A 357 -33.50 -9.77 -52.11
C GLU A 357 -34.09 -8.48 -52.71
N GLN A 358 -33.53 -7.31 -52.37
CA GLN A 358 -33.94 -6.03 -52.93
C GLN A 358 -33.65 -5.94 -54.43
N PHE A 359 -32.50 -6.43 -54.91
CA PHE A 359 -32.18 -6.49 -56.33
C PHE A 359 -33.10 -7.46 -57.08
N GLN A 360 -33.47 -8.60 -56.52
CA GLN A 360 -34.44 -9.52 -57.11
C GLN A 360 -35.84 -8.89 -57.21
N MET A 361 -36.33 -8.30 -56.12
CA MET A 361 -37.59 -7.55 -56.09
C MET A 361 -37.59 -6.39 -57.09
N ARG A 362 -36.48 -5.64 -57.17
CA ARG A 362 -36.35 -4.48 -58.07
C ARG A 362 -36.19 -4.89 -59.52
N ASN A 363 -35.51 -6.01 -59.82
CA ASN A 363 -35.41 -6.56 -61.16
C ASN A 363 -36.78 -7.08 -61.64
N SER A 364 -37.53 -7.78 -60.78
CA SER A 364 -38.90 -8.20 -61.10
C SER A 364 -39.85 -7.01 -61.36
N LYS A 365 -39.73 -5.92 -60.58
CA LYS A 365 -40.45 -4.67 -60.86
C LYS A 365 -40.00 -4.01 -62.16
N LEU A 366 -38.69 -3.82 -62.35
CA LEU A 366 -38.15 -3.21 -63.57
C LEU A 366 -38.50 -4.02 -64.82
N GLN A 367 -38.64 -5.35 -64.72
CA GLN A 367 -39.11 -6.17 -65.82
C GLN A 367 -40.59 -5.86 -66.17
N GLN A 368 -41.48 -5.80 -65.18
CA GLN A 368 -42.88 -5.38 -65.38
C GLN A 368 -43.00 -3.93 -65.86
N GLU A 369 -42.20 -3.01 -65.30
CA GLU A 369 -42.14 -1.60 -65.70
C GLU A 369 -41.60 -1.47 -67.13
N ASN A 370 -40.64 -2.30 -67.56
CA ASN A 370 -40.10 -2.27 -68.92
C ASN A 370 -41.07 -2.91 -69.94
N GLU A 371 -41.83 -3.94 -69.55
CA GLU A 371 -42.95 -4.48 -70.35
C GLU A 371 -44.05 -3.41 -70.52
N GLN A 372 -44.41 -2.69 -69.45
CA GLN A 372 -45.35 -1.56 -69.52
C GLN A 372 -44.78 -0.38 -70.32
N HIS A 373 -43.51 -0.02 -70.15
CA HIS A 373 -42.87 1.05 -70.91
C HIS A 373 -42.69 0.69 -72.38
N SER A 374 -42.53 -0.59 -72.75
CA SER A 374 -42.57 -1.00 -74.16
C SER A 374 -43.93 -0.67 -74.79
N LEU A 375 -45.04 -1.04 -74.12
CA LEU A 375 -46.41 -0.74 -74.56
C LEU A 375 -46.69 0.78 -74.60
N VAL A 376 -46.24 1.52 -73.58
CA VAL A 376 -46.44 2.98 -73.50
C VAL A 376 -45.56 3.73 -74.50
N CYS A 377 -44.33 3.27 -74.78
CA CYS A 377 -43.48 3.84 -75.84
C CYS A 377 -44.05 3.56 -77.23
N GLU A 378 -44.68 2.41 -77.45
CA GLU A 378 -45.36 2.08 -78.70
C GLU A 378 -46.60 2.99 -78.93
N GLN A 379 -47.36 3.27 -77.88
CA GLN A 379 -48.45 4.25 -77.88
C GLN A 379 -47.96 5.69 -78.06
N LEU A 380 -46.98 6.14 -77.27
CA LEU A 380 -46.41 7.49 -77.34
C LEU A 380 -45.62 7.74 -78.63
N SER A 381 -45.14 6.71 -79.32
CA SER A 381 -44.57 6.85 -80.67
C SER A 381 -45.65 7.25 -81.68
N GLN A 382 -46.84 6.62 -81.61
CA GLN A 382 -47.99 6.97 -82.43
C GLN A 382 -48.51 8.39 -82.09
N GLU A 383 -48.67 8.71 -80.80
CA GLU A 383 -49.04 10.07 -80.38
C GLU A 383 -47.99 11.12 -80.78
N ASN A 384 -46.69 10.84 -80.68
CA ASN A 384 -45.66 11.80 -81.10
C ASN A 384 -45.63 12.01 -82.61
N GLN A 385 -45.90 10.99 -83.43
CA GLN A 385 -46.07 11.20 -84.88
C GLN A 385 -47.26 12.13 -85.16
N GLN A 386 -48.35 12.01 -84.41
CA GLN A 386 -49.53 12.86 -84.53
C GLN A 386 -49.25 14.30 -84.03
N LYS A 387 -48.63 14.43 -82.85
CA LYS A 387 -48.23 15.71 -82.22
C LYS A 387 -47.19 16.47 -83.02
N ALA A 388 -46.24 15.79 -83.68
CA ALA A 388 -45.22 16.43 -84.51
C ALA A 388 -45.82 17.11 -85.76
N LEU A 389 -46.98 16.65 -86.24
CA LEU A 389 -47.75 17.32 -87.29
C LEU A 389 -48.48 18.57 -86.74
N GLU A 390 -49.09 18.47 -85.55
CA GLU A 390 -49.71 19.62 -84.86
C GLU A 390 -48.68 20.72 -84.54
N LEU A 391 -47.50 20.33 -84.04
CA LEU A 391 -46.51 21.26 -83.50
C LEU A 391 -45.81 22.08 -84.60
N LYS A 392 -45.58 21.50 -85.79
CA LYS A 392 -45.13 22.24 -86.97
C LYS A 392 -46.08 23.39 -87.34
N ALA A 393 -47.39 23.13 -87.35
CA ALA A 393 -48.38 24.17 -87.63
C ALA A 393 -48.37 25.30 -86.58
N LYS A 394 -47.98 25.01 -85.34
CA LYS A 394 -47.85 26.01 -84.26
C LYS A 394 -46.49 26.73 -84.22
N GLU A 395 -45.42 26.14 -84.73
CA GLU A 395 -44.13 26.83 -84.91
C GLU A 395 -44.23 27.94 -85.97
N GLU A 396 -45.00 27.72 -87.04
CA GLU A 396 -45.31 28.74 -88.05
C GLU A 396 -46.09 29.93 -87.46
N GLU A 397 -47.09 29.68 -86.61
CA GLU A 397 -47.81 30.74 -85.87
C GLU A 397 -46.90 31.53 -84.90
N ILE A 398 -46.01 30.83 -84.17
CA ILE A 398 -45.10 31.47 -83.19
C ILE A 398 -44.00 32.29 -83.88
N HIS A 399 -43.55 31.89 -85.07
CA HIS A 399 -42.59 32.68 -85.86
C HIS A 399 -43.16 34.07 -86.19
N GLN A 400 -44.44 34.13 -86.56
CA GLN A 400 -45.13 35.39 -86.87
C GLN A 400 -45.20 36.32 -85.63
N MET A 401 -45.64 35.81 -84.47
CA MET A 401 -45.77 36.65 -83.26
C MET A 401 -44.44 37.20 -82.72
N ARG A 402 -43.30 36.53 -82.98
CA ARG A 402 -41.97 37.03 -82.59
C ARG A 402 -41.56 38.31 -83.33
N LEU A 403 -42.08 38.56 -84.53
CA LEU A 403 -41.78 39.77 -85.31
C LEU A 403 -42.44 41.03 -84.74
N ASP A 404 -43.55 40.90 -84.00
CA ASP A 404 -44.27 42.05 -83.45
C ASP A 404 -43.74 42.50 -82.08
N ILE A 405 -43.29 41.56 -81.23
CA ILE A 405 -42.66 41.88 -79.93
C ILE A 405 -41.41 42.76 -80.09
N GLY A 406 -40.66 42.61 -81.20
CA GLY A 406 -39.50 43.43 -81.53
C GLY A 406 -39.80 44.93 -81.73
N LYS A 407 -41.05 45.31 -81.99
CA LYS A 407 -41.47 46.70 -82.23
C LYS A 407 -41.72 47.46 -80.92
N LEU A 408 -42.27 46.79 -79.91
CA LEU A 408 -42.70 47.41 -78.64
C LEU A 408 -41.54 47.80 -77.72
N ASN A 409 -40.46 47.00 -77.65
CA ASN A 409 -39.36 47.26 -76.72
C ASN A 409 -38.64 48.61 -76.93
N LYS A 410 -38.61 49.13 -78.17
CA LYS A 410 -37.97 50.42 -78.50
C LYS A 410 -38.64 51.65 -77.86
N ILE A 411 -39.90 51.54 -77.42
CA ILE A 411 -40.62 52.64 -76.78
C ILE A 411 -40.20 52.81 -75.31
N ARG A 412 -39.77 51.72 -74.66
CA ARG A 412 -39.47 51.68 -73.21
C ARG A 412 -38.23 52.50 -72.82
N GLU A 413 -37.24 52.64 -73.71
CA GLU A 413 -35.94 53.24 -73.40
C GLU A 413 -35.98 54.78 -73.28
N GLN A 414 -37.00 55.45 -73.84
CA GLN A 414 -37.06 56.92 -73.86
C GLN A 414 -37.56 57.55 -72.55
N ILE A 415 -38.26 56.80 -71.69
CA ILE A 415 -38.90 57.36 -70.47
C ILE A 415 -37.90 57.52 -69.31
N HIS A 416 -36.86 56.69 -69.23
CA HIS A 416 -36.01 56.59 -68.04
C HIS A 416 -35.05 57.78 -67.82
N LYS A 417 -34.90 58.68 -68.80
CA LYS A 417 -33.94 59.82 -68.75
C LYS A 417 -34.48 61.11 -68.09
N LYS A 418 -35.68 61.11 -67.51
CA LYS A 418 -36.33 62.34 -66.98
C LYS A 418 -36.39 62.49 -65.45
N LEU A 419 -35.84 61.55 -64.67
CA LEU A 419 -36.09 61.50 -63.21
C LEU A 419 -34.99 62.15 -62.34
N HIS A 420 -33.83 62.50 -62.92
CA HIS A 420 -32.59 62.84 -62.18
C HIS A 420 -32.34 64.36 -62.10
N GLN A 421 -33.39 65.15 -61.84
CA GLN A 421 -33.35 66.62 -62.01
C GLN A 421 -34.07 67.40 -60.90
N ILE A 422 -34.18 66.83 -59.69
CA ILE A 422 -35.01 67.36 -58.58
C ILE A 422 -34.24 67.50 -57.24
N GLU A 423 -33.01 66.98 -57.12
CA GLU A 423 -32.33 66.76 -55.83
C GLU A 423 -31.53 67.98 -55.29
N ASP A 424 -31.68 69.17 -55.89
CA ASP A 424 -30.69 70.26 -55.85
C ASP A 424 -30.99 71.44 -54.87
N GLN A 425 -31.81 71.25 -53.83
CA GLN A 425 -32.31 72.36 -52.98
C GLN A 425 -32.41 72.04 -51.46
N LYS A 426 -31.30 72.09 -50.69
CA LYS A 426 -31.37 71.91 -49.22
C LYS A 426 -30.20 72.42 -48.33
N ALA A 427 -29.70 73.66 -48.50
CA ALA A 427 -28.68 74.22 -47.58
C ALA A 427 -28.78 75.75 -47.41
N GLU A 428 -28.99 76.27 -46.17
CA GLU A 428 -28.90 77.73 -45.93
C GLU A 428 -28.79 78.26 -44.46
N THR A 429 -28.98 77.49 -43.39
CA THR A 429 -29.64 78.05 -42.17
C THR A 429 -28.86 78.14 -40.83
N GLU A 430 -27.52 78.19 -40.77
CA GLU A 430 -26.80 78.02 -39.47
C GLU A 430 -25.55 78.91 -39.21
N GLN A 431 -25.68 80.25 -39.25
CA GLN A 431 -24.68 81.20 -38.71
C GLN A 431 -25.29 82.46 -38.04
N HIS A 432 -24.49 83.11 -37.17
CA HIS A 432 -24.65 84.42 -36.49
C HIS A 432 -25.34 84.48 -35.09
N LYS A 433 -24.54 84.77 -34.05
CA LYS A 433 -24.93 85.61 -32.89
C LYS A 433 -23.71 86.21 -32.14
N GLU A 434 -23.90 87.32 -31.43
CA GLU A 434 -22.96 88.15 -30.64
C GLU A 434 -21.95 87.38 -29.75
N THR A 435 -20.71 87.81 -29.46
CA THR A 435 -19.95 89.10 -29.57
C THR A 435 -20.21 90.22 -28.53
N LEU A 436 -19.38 90.24 -27.47
CA LEU A 436 -18.79 91.38 -26.72
C LEU A 436 -19.60 92.68 -26.41
N LYS A 437 -19.61 93.14 -25.12
CA LYS A 437 -19.49 94.58 -24.73
C LYS A 437 -19.31 94.91 -23.20
N ASN A 438 -18.10 95.38 -22.86
CA ASN A 438 -17.73 96.65 -22.17
C ASN A 438 -17.99 97.01 -20.67
N GLN A 439 -17.01 97.78 -20.12
CA GLN A 439 -17.03 98.86 -19.08
C GLN A 439 -17.33 98.51 -17.59
N ILE A 440 -16.55 98.80 -16.52
CA ILE A 440 -15.24 99.49 -16.23
C ILE A 440 -15.26 100.96 -15.69
N LEU A 441 -14.54 101.19 -14.56
CA LEU A 441 -14.04 102.44 -13.88
C LEU A 441 -14.98 103.38 -13.08
N GLY A 442 -14.48 103.95 -11.95
CA GLY A 442 -15.14 105.10 -11.27
C GLY A 442 -14.94 105.42 -9.76
N LEU A 443 -13.80 105.20 -9.08
CA LEU A 443 -13.68 105.34 -7.59
C LEU A 443 -12.59 106.29 -7.00
N GLU A 444 -12.06 107.26 -7.76
CA GLU A 444 -10.83 108.00 -7.38
C GLU A 444 -11.06 109.36 -6.65
N ARG A 445 -11.79 109.45 -5.52
CA ARG A 445 -12.13 110.77 -4.90
C ARG A 445 -12.06 110.96 -3.37
N GLU A 446 -11.63 110.00 -2.56
CA GLU A 446 -11.74 110.11 -1.08
C GLU A 446 -10.57 110.82 -0.34
N VAL A 447 -9.54 111.28 -1.05
CA VAL A 447 -8.22 111.59 -0.44
C VAL A 447 -8.12 112.94 0.32
N GLU A 448 -8.94 113.94 0.00
CA GLU A 448 -8.60 115.35 0.35
C GLU A 448 -8.91 115.78 1.80
N THR A 449 -9.74 115.05 2.54
CA THR A 449 -10.23 115.48 3.88
C THR A 449 -9.22 115.27 5.02
N SER A 450 -8.27 114.34 4.88
CA SER A 450 -7.41 113.85 5.97
C SER A 450 -6.45 114.91 6.55
N LYS A 451 -6.06 115.93 5.77
CA LYS A 451 -4.92 116.81 6.09
C LYS A 451 -5.12 117.82 7.24
N LYS A 452 -6.36 118.07 7.72
CA LYS A 452 -6.62 119.15 8.71
C LYS A 452 -6.63 118.72 10.18
N GLN A 453 -6.57 117.42 10.50
CA GLN A 453 -6.59 116.96 11.88
C GLN A 453 -5.23 117.10 12.60
N ALA A 454 -4.13 117.03 11.85
CA ALA A 454 -2.79 116.75 12.40
C ALA A 454 -2.09 117.87 13.19
N GLU A 455 -2.63 119.09 13.25
CA GLU A 455 -1.96 120.23 13.90
C GLU A 455 -2.27 120.40 15.39
N LEU A 456 -3.39 119.85 15.88
CA LEU A 456 -3.81 119.98 17.29
C LEU A 456 -3.06 119.02 18.22
N ASP A 457 -2.82 117.79 17.75
CA ASP A 457 -2.25 116.70 18.57
C ASP A 457 -0.85 117.01 19.10
N LYS A 458 -0.12 117.92 18.43
CA LYS A 458 1.28 118.25 18.74
C LYS A 458 1.49 118.87 20.12
N LYS A 459 0.49 119.54 20.72
CA LYS A 459 0.64 120.18 22.05
C LYS A 459 0.39 119.24 23.22
N ALA A 460 -0.30 118.11 23.01
CA ALA A 460 -0.56 117.14 24.07
C ALA A 460 0.64 116.23 24.40
N MET A 461 1.65 116.16 23.51
CA MET A 461 2.81 115.28 23.69
C MET A 461 3.74 115.69 24.85
N ASP A 462 3.95 116.98 25.08
CA ASP A 462 5.08 117.45 25.92
C ASP A 462 4.87 117.24 27.44
N GLU A 463 3.62 117.14 27.91
CA GLU A 463 3.33 116.81 29.32
C GLU A 463 3.40 115.30 29.58
N LEU A 464 2.85 114.48 28.66
CA LEU A 464 2.93 113.01 28.71
C LEU A 464 4.38 112.49 28.77
N LEU A 465 5.32 113.21 28.14
CA LEU A 465 6.74 112.86 28.15
C LEU A 465 7.39 112.89 29.54
N ARG A 466 6.87 113.65 30.51
CA ARG A 466 7.45 113.73 31.87
C ARG A 466 6.95 112.62 32.79
N GLU A 467 5.67 112.26 32.71
CA GLU A 467 5.13 111.12 33.47
C GLU A 467 5.74 109.79 33.02
N ARG A 468 5.96 109.64 31.70
CA ARG A 468 6.67 108.51 31.09
C ARG A 468 7.96 108.14 31.82
N ASP A 469 8.80 109.12 32.17
CA ASP A 469 10.16 108.85 32.66
C ASP A 469 10.24 108.46 34.14
N ILE A 470 9.25 108.88 34.94
CA ILE A 470 9.10 108.40 36.32
C ILE A 470 8.52 106.99 36.32
N LEU A 471 7.51 106.72 35.47
CA LEU A 471 6.96 105.38 35.27
C LEU A 471 8.03 104.41 34.75
N ASN A 472 8.84 104.80 33.76
CA ASN A 472 9.93 103.98 33.20
C ASN A 472 10.89 103.43 34.28
N LYS A 473 11.30 104.26 35.24
CA LYS A 473 12.26 103.84 36.30
C LYS A 473 11.68 102.83 37.28
N ASN A 474 10.39 102.95 37.62
CA ASN A 474 9.71 101.97 38.47
C ASN A 474 9.38 100.69 37.69
N MET A 475 8.95 100.84 36.43
CA MET A 475 8.69 99.75 35.49
C MET A 475 9.95 98.89 35.28
N LEU A 476 11.13 99.48 35.07
CA LEU A 476 12.39 98.74 34.94
C LEU A 476 12.78 97.93 36.19
N LYS A 477 12.45 98.40 37.40
CA LYS A 477 12.65 97.62 38.63
C LYS A 477 11.67 96.46 38.74
N ALA A 478 10.39 96.70 38.41
CA ALA A 478 9.38 95.65 38.37
C ALA A 478 9.72 94.57 37.32
N ILE A 479 10.10 94.97 36.10
CA ILE A 479 10.55 94.09 35.01
C ILE A 479 11.71 93.19 35.49
N ASN A 480 12.74 93.74 36.15
CA ASN A 480 13.87 92.93 36.61
C ASN A 480 13.51 91.94 37.73
N ALA A 481 12.42 92.17 38.46
CA ALA A 481 11.90 91.23 39.45
C ALA A 481 11.01 90.15 38.81
N THR A 482 10.07 90.54 37.93
CA THR A 482 9.25 89.58 37.18
C THR A 482 10.07 88.73 36.22
N GLN A 483 11.13 89.26 35.60
CA GLN A 483 12.03 88.48 34.73
C GLN A 483 12.65 87.29 35.47
N LYS A 484 13.15 87.48 36.69
CA LYS A 484 13.69 86.38 37.51
C LYS A 484 12.64 85.34 37.86
N GLN A 485 11.41 85.77 38.15
CA GLN A 485 10.30 84.86 38.41
C GLN A 485 9.87 84.10 37.14
N ILE A 486 9.83 84.78 36.00
CA ILE A 486 9.54 84.21 34.68
C ILE A 486 10.58 83.15 34.31
N ASP A 487 11.87 83.41 34.53
CA ASP A 487 12.93 82.45 34.20
C ASP A 487 12.94 81.22 35.14
N LEU A 488 12.52 81.39 36.41
CA LEU A 488 12.27 80.26 37.31
C LEU A 488 11.04 79.44 36.88
N VAL A 489 9.96 80.11 36.46
CA VAL A 489 8.75 79.45 35.93
C VAL A 489 9.06 78.69 34.64
N LYS A 490 9.84 79.25 33.71
CA LYS A 490 10.32 78.53 32.51
C LYS A 490 11.08 77.25 32.87
N LEU A 491 11.94 77.28 33.89
CA LEU A 491 12.67 76.09 34.34
C LEU A 491 11.73 75.01 34.89
N HIS A 492 10.72 75.40 35.66
CA HIS A 492 9.69 74.48 36.15
C HIS A 492 8.79 73.96 35.02
N GLU A 493 8.40 74.79 34.03
CA GLU A 493 7.71 74.34 32.82
C GLU A 493 8.54 73.34 32.01
N GLN A 494 9.84 73.59 31.86
CA GLN A 494 10.77 72.67 31.18
C GLN A 494 10.82 71.32 31.91
N THR A 495 10.93 71.35 33.24
CA THR A 495 10.97 70.14 34.08
C THR A 495 9.64 69.38 34.01
N LYS A 496 8.51 70.11 34.02
CA LYS A 496 7.17 69.53 33.86
C LYS A 496 7.00 68.86 32.49
N ARG A 497 7.40 69.52 31.39
CA ARG A 497 7.32 68.94 30.03
C ARG A 497 8.08 67.61 29.95
N ASN A 498 9.30 67.55 30.52
CA ASN A 498 10.08 66.30 30.56
C ASN A 498 9.33 65.18 31.32
N LEU A 499 8.72 65.47 32.48
CA LEU A 499 7.95 64.49 33.25
C LEU A 499 6.63 64.09 32.58
N GLU A 500 5.97 65.02 31.87
CA GLU A 500 4.79 64.73 31.04
C GLU A 500 5.15 63.82 29.86
N GLU A 501 6.32 64.02 29.24
CA GLU A 501 6.87 63.21 28.15
C GLU A 501 7.32 61.82 28.63
N GLU A 502 8.01 61.71 29.76
CA GLU A 502 8.28 60.41 30.43
C GLU A 502 6.97 59.68 30.77
N THR A 503 5.99 60.38 31.35
CA THR A 503 4.67 59.80 31.67
C THR A 503 3.93 59.35 30.42
N GLN A 504 4.10 60.03 29.28
CA GLN A 504 3.55 59.62 27.99
C GLN A 504 4.27 58.36 27.45
N ASN A 505 5.61 58.34 27.49
CA ASN A 505 6.40 57.16 27.13
C ASN A 505 5.99 55.92 27.95
N TYR A 506 5.78 56.06 29.26
CA TYR A 506 5.28 54.98 30.12
C TYR A 506 3.83 54.56 29.80
N LYS A 507 2.93 55.47 29.39
CA LYS A 507 1.58 55.10 28.92
C LYS A 507 1.65 54.29 27.62
N GLU A 508 2.50 54.70 26.69
CA GLU A 508 2.66 54.02 25.40
C GLU A 508 3.29 52.65 25.56
N GLU A 509 4.31 52.52 26.41
CA GLU A 509 4.86 51.22 26.78
C GLU A 509 3.80 50.35 27.47
N ALA A 510 3.04 50.88 28.42
CA ALA A 510 1.91 50.17 29.03
C ALA A 510 0.78 49.82 28.04
N GLN A 511 0.70 50.43 26.85
CA GLN A 511 -0.17 49.98 25.76
C GLN A 511 0.48 48.88 24.91
N LYS A 512 1.79 48.95 24.62
CA LYS A 512 2.53 47.86 23.94
C LYS A 512 2.46 46.58 24.76
N GLN A 513 2.76 46.65 26.05
CA GLN A 513 2.70 45.54 27.00
C GLN A 513 1.31 44.87 27.02
N ARG A 514 0.21 45.65 27.00
CA ARG A 514 -1.16 45.10 26.89
C ARG A 514 -1.45 44.38 25.57
N LYS A 515 -0.93 44.88 24.45
CA LYS A 515 -1.06 44.21 23.15
C LYS A 515 -0.30 42.87 23.15
N ILE A 516 0.89 42.84 23.76
CA ILE A 516 1.69 41.62 23.95
C ILE A 516 0.96 40.62 24.85
N ILE A 517 0.39 41.05 25.99
CA ILE A 517 -0.44 40.19 26.86
C ILE A 517 -1.58 39.55 26.07
N PHE A 518 -2.38 40.35 25.35
CA PHE A 518 -3.52 39.83 24.57
C PHE A 518 -3.09 38.83 23.48
N GLN A 519 -1.93 39.07 22.86
CA GLN A 519 -1.34 38.17 21.87
C GLN A 519 -0.93 36.83 22.53
N LEU A 520 -0.22 36.88 23.66
CA LEU A 520 0.23 35.70 24.41
C LEU A 520 -0.94 34.89 25.01
N GLU A 521 -1.97 35.55 25.53
CA GLU A 521 -3.17 34.87 26.03
C GLU A 521 -3.92 34.15 24.89
N LYS A 522 -4.01 34.78 23.71
CA LYS A 522 -4.58 34.15 22.50
C LYS A 522 -3.74 32.97 22.01
N GLU A 523 -2.42 33.04 22.11
CA GLU A 523 -1.50 31.95 21.75
C GLU A 523 -1.57 30.80 22.76
N ARG A 524 -1.64 31.08 24.07
CA ARG A 524 -1.92 30.08 25.11
C ARG A 524 -3.23 29.36 24.86
N ASP A 525 -4.33 30.10 24.65
CA ASP A 525 -5.65 29.51 24.47
C ASP A 525 -5.73 28.68 23.18
N ARG A 526 -5.00 29.09 22.13
CA ARG A 526 -4.76 28.26 20.95
C ARG A 526 -4.03 26.96 21.29
N TYR A 527 -2.90 27.00 22.02
CA TYR A 527 -2.16 25.81 22.41
C TYR A 527 -2.95 24.87 23.33
N ILE A 528 -3.81 25.41 24.20
CA ILE A 528 -4.75 24.62 25.03
C ILE A 528 -5.74 23.86 24.13
N ASN A 529 -6.32 24.53 23.12
CA ASN A 529 -7.23 23.89 22.17
C ASN A 529 -6.51 22.83 21.32
N GLU A 530 -5.33 23.12 20.77
CA GLU A 530 -4.53 22.14 20.01
C GLU A 530 -4.13 20.92 20.87
N ALA A 531 -3.81 21.12 22.15
CA ALA A 531 -3.54 20.02 23.10
C ALA A 531 -4.81 19.23 23.49
N SER A 532 -5.98 19.86 23.50
CA SER A 532 -7.28 19.19 23.68
C SER A 532 -7.61 18.31 22.48
N ASP A 533 -7.49 18.85 21.27
CA ASP A 533 -7.62 18.12 20.00
C ASP A 533 -6.72 16.88 19.93
N PHE A 534 -5.45 17.02 20.29
CA PHE A 534 -4.53 15.87 20.37
C PHE A 534 -4.95 14.87 21.46
N THR A 535 -5.58 15.32 22.54
CA THR A 535 -6.14 14.42 23.57
C THR A 535 -7.32 13.61 23.02
N GLN A 536 -8.22 14.23 22.27
CA GLN A 536 -9.35 13.54 21.64
C GLN A 536 -8.88 12.55 20.56
N LYS A 537 -7.94 12.96 19.70
CA LYS A 537 -7.29 12.09 18.69
C LYS A 537 -6.59 10.89 19.34
N LEU A 538 -5.93 11.08 20.48
CA LEU A 538 -5.31 9.99 21.25
C LEU A 538 -6.33 8.98 21.78
N LEU A 539 -7.49 9.44 22.27
CA LEU A 539 -8.54 8.55 22.75
C LEU A 539 -9.15 7.72 21.61
N VAL A 540 -9.43 8.34 20.46
CA VAL A 540 -9.94 7.66 19.26
C VAL A 540 -8.94 6.60 18.78
N ASN A 541 -7.67 6.96 18.59
CA ASN A 541 -6.63 6.01 18.15
C ASN A 541 -6.42 4.86 19.15
N MET A 542 -6.64 5.09 20.45
CA MET A 542 -6.58 4.05 21.48
C MET A 542 -7.79 3.09 21.41
N GLU A 543 -8.98 3.58 21.06
CA GLU A 543 -10.15 2.72 20.84
C GLU A 543 -10.01 1.90 19.56
N ASP A 544 -9.52 2.50 18.47
CA ASP A 544 -9.21 1.80 17.21
C ASP A 544 -8.21 0.66 17.43
N ILE A 545 -7.21 0.84 18.30
CA ILE A 545 -6.30 -0.25 18.70
C ILE A 545 -7.07 -1.41 19.34
N LYS A 546 -7.98 -1.16 20.29
CA LYS A 546 -8.78 -2.24 20.91
C LYS A 546 -9.62 -2.98 19.87
N VAL A 547 -10.24 -2.24 18.94
CA VAL A 547 -10.99 -2.82 17.82
C VAL A 547 -10.07 -3.68 16.93
N ARG A 548 -8.84 -3.23 16.66
CA ARG A 548 -7.85 -4.03 15.93
C ARG A 548 -7.37 -5.24 16.75
N GLU A 549 -7.21 -5.14 18.07
CA GLU A 549 -6.82 -6.24 18.96
C GLU A 549 -7.91 -7.33 18.99
N MET A 550 -9.19 -6.96 19.03
CA MET A 550 -10.31 -7.91 18.88
C MET A 550 -10.35 -8.54 17.49
N GLN A 551 -10.13 -7.77 16.42
CA GLN A 551 -10.03 -8.32 15.05
C GLN A 551 -8.88 -9.34 14.93
N ILE A 552 -7.71 -9.02 15.48
CA ILE A 552 -6.54 -9.91 15.55
C ILE A 552 -6.87 -11.20 16.30
N PHE A 553 -7.54 -11.13 17.45
CA PHE A 553 -7.95 -12.32 18.21
C PHE A 553 -8.91 -13.20 17.40
N HIS A 554 -9.92 -12.61 16.76
CA HIS A 554 -10.85 -13.32 15.88
C HIS A 554 -10.12 -13.99 14.69
N TYR A 555 -9.17 -13.29 14.05
CA TYR A 555 -8.38 -13.87 12.97
C TYR A 555 -7.48 -15.02 13.44
N LYS A 556 -6.81 -14.92 14.60
CA LYS A 556 -6.05 -16.05 15.19
C LYS A 556 -6.93 -17.28 15.38
N LYS A 557 -8.12 -17.12 15.95
CA LYS A 557 -9.08 -18.22 16.14
C LYS A 557 -9.46 -18.84 14.79
N LYS A 558 -9.79 -18.02 13.79
CA LYS A 558 -10.18 -18.49 12.45
C LYS A 558 -9.04 -19.20 11.70
N ILE A 559 -7.79 -18.76 11.89
CA ILE A 559 -6.58 -19.41 11.37
C ILE A 559 -6.44 -20.80 11.99
N ALA A 560 -6.46 -20.94 13.33
CA ALA A 560 -6.38 -22.23 14.01
C ALA A 560 -7.55 -23.19 13.64
N GLU A 561 -8.77 -22.65 13.48
CA GLU A 561 -9.93 -23.39 12.97
C GLU A 561 -9.78 -23.84 11.50
N SER A 562 -8.86 -23.25 10.74
CA SER A 562 -8.55 -23.61 9.35
C SER A 562 -7.37 -24.57 9.25
N GLU A 563 -6.32 -24.36 10.05
CA GLU A 563 -5.18 -25.30 10.22
C GLU A 563 -5.66 -26.69 10.66
N THR A 564 -6.56 -26.75 11.65
CA THR A 564 -7.10 -28.03 12.15
C THR A 564 -7.94 -28.76 11.10
N LYS A 565 -8.71 -28.03 10.28
CA LYS A 565 -9.45 -28.60 9.14
C LYS A 565 -8.51 -29.09 8.04
N LEU A 566 -7.49 -28.30 7.70
CA LEU A 566 -6.47 -28.65 6.71
C LEU A 566 -5.73 -29.94 7.09
N LYS A 567 -5.26 -30.03 8.35
CA LYS A 567 -4.61 -31.22 8.89
C LYS A 567 -5.54 -32.44 8.89
N HIS A 568 -6.82 -32.27 9.19
CA HIS A 568 -7.81 -33.34 9.09
C HIS A 568 -8.01 -33.83 7.63
N GLN A 569 -8.06 -32.94 6.64
CA GLN A 569 -8.12 -33.34 5.23
C GLN A 569 -6.82 -34.01 4.75
N GLN A 570 -5.65 -33.56 5.22
CA GLN A 570 -4.35 -34.19 4.93
C GLN A 570 -4.32 -35.64 5.44
N ASN A 571 -4.73 -35.88 6.70
CA ASN A 571 -4.81 -37.23 7.26
C ASN A 571 -5.77 -38.14 6.46
N LEU A 572 -6.92 -37.62 6.01
CA LEU A 572 -7.86 -38.36 5.16
C LEU A 572 -7.25 -38.68 3.79
N TYR A 573 -6.55 -37.73 3.16
CA TYR A 573 -5.86 -37.94 1.89
C TYR A 573 -4.79 -39.03 2.01
N GLU A 574 -4.00 -39.04 3.09
CA GLU A 574 -2.99 -40.08 3.33
C GLU A 574 -3.61 -41.48 3.54
N ALA A 575 -4.72 -41.57 4.28
CA ALA A 575 -5.45 -42.83 4.47
C ALA A 575 -6.00 -43.37 3.13
N VAL A 576 -6.73 -42.55 2.37
CA VAL A 576 -7.28 -42.93 1.05
C VAL A 576 -6.14 -43.25 0.05
N ARG A 577 -4.97 -42.62 0.19
CA ARG A 577 -3.77 -42.91 -0.64
C ARG A 577 -3.18 -44.27 -0.31
N SER A 578 -3.18 -44.66 0.96
CA SER A 578 -2.79 -46.01 1.41
C SER A 578 -3.74 -47.06 0.83
N ASP A 579 -5.05 -46.89 1.02
CA ASP A 579 -6.10 -47.77 0.49
C ASP A 579 -5.98 -47.93 -1.04
N ARG A 580 -5.85 -46.81 -1.76
CA ARG A 580 -5.67 -46.77 -3.21
C ARG A 580 -4.47 -47.60 -3.66
N ASN A 581 -3.35 -47.52 -2.94
CA ASN A 581 -2.14 -48.28 -3.27
C ASN A 581 -2.30 -49.77 -2.94
N LEU A 582 -3.01 -50.11 -1.87
CA LEU A 582 -3.35 -51.49 -1.53
C LEU A 582 -4.27 -52.11 -2.60
N CYS A 583 -5.37 -51.45 -2.97
CA CYS A 583 -6.24 -51.89 -4.08
C CYS A 583 -5.45 -52.04 -5.39
N SER A 584 -4.50 -51.13 -5.67
CA SER A 584 -3.65 -51.20 -6.86
C SER A 584 -2.67 -52.38 -6.85
N LYS A 585 -2.21 -52.83 -5.67
CA LYS A 585 -1.37 -54.02 -5.52
C LYS A 585 -2.19 -55.29 -5.70
N ASN A 586 -3.29 -55.41 -4.95
CA ASN A 586 -4.17 -56.57 -4.99
C ASN A 586 -4.75 -56.80 -6.41
N LEU A 587 -5.02 -55.72 -7.15
CA LEU A 587 -5.48 -55.78 -8.54
C LEU A 587 -4.42 -56.41 -9.47
N VAL A 588 -3.13 -56.15 -9.25
CA VAL A 588 -2.04 -56.78 -10.03
C VAL A 588 -1.91 -58.26 -9.65
N GLU A 589 -1.98 -58.59 -8.35
CA GLU A 589 -1.89 -59.98 -7.89
C GLU A 589 -3.02 -60.84 -8.47
N ALA A 590 -4.27 -60.36 -8.43
CA ALA A 590 -5.40 -61.03 -9.09
C ALA A 590 -5.27 -61.08 -10.63
N GLN A 591 -4.65 -60.07 -11.25
CA GLN A 591 -4.38 -60.06 -12.70
C GLN A 591 -3.35 -61.15 -13.08
N ASP A 592 -2.30 -61.33 -12.27
CA ASP A 592 -1.28 -62.35 -12.48
C ASP A 592 -1.83 -63.77 -12.26
N GLU A 593 -2.61 -63.98 -11.20
CA GLU A 593 -3.36 -65.23 -10.95
C GLU A 593 -4.26 -65.61 -12.14
N ILE A 594 -4.95 -64.63 -12.73
CA ILE A 594 -5.75 -64.83 -13.96
C ILE A 594 -4.88 -65.30 -15.14
N THR A 595 -3.62 -64.86 -15.25
CA THR A 595 -2.72 -65.37 -16.30
C THR A 595 -2.28 -66.81 -16.02
N GLU A 596 -2.00 -67.16 -14.76
CA GLU A 596 -1.62 -68.52 -14.37
C GLU A 596 -2.78 -69.50 -14.55
N MET A 597 -3.99 -69.14 -14.12
CA MET A 597 -5.19 -69.97 -14.29
C MET A 597 -5.58 -70.12 -15.77
N LYS A 598 -5.41 -69.08 -16.61
CA LYS A 598 -5.52 -69.21 -18.07
C LYS A 598 -4.47 -70.15 -18.67
N ARG A 599 -3.25 -70.22 -18.10
CA ARG A 599 -2.21 -71.16 -18.53
C ARG A 599 -2.54 -72.60 -18.13
N LYS A 600 -2.98 -72.84 -16.88
CA LYS A 600 -3.43 -74.16 -16.39
C LYS A 600 -4.60 -74.68 -17.23
N LEU A 601 -5.63 -73.86 -17.45
CA LEU A 601 -6.80 -74.21 -18.24
C LEU A 601 -6.45 -74.59 -19.69
N LYS A 602 -5.49 -73.90 -20.32
CA LYS A 602 -4.98 -74.27 -21.66
C LYS A 602 -4.30 -75.64 -21.66
N ILE A 603 -3.46 -75.94 -20.66
CA ILE A 603 -2.78 -77.23 -20.53
C ILE A 603 -3.80 -78.36 -20.31
N MET A 604 -4.74 -78.19 -19.39
CA MET A 604 -5.81 -79.18 -19.15
C MET A 604 -6.71 -79.39 -20.37
N THR A 605 -7.00 -78.33 -21.15
CA THR A 605 -7.75 -78.47 -22.40
C THR A 605 -6.96 -79.31 -23.40
N HIS A 606 -5.67 -79.04 -23.61
CA HIS A 606 -4.86 -79.82 -24.53
C HIS A 606 -4.69 -81.28 -24.11
N GLN A 607 -4.58 -81.57 -22.80
CA GLN A 607 -4.55 -82.95 -22.29
C GLN A 607 -5.87 -83.69 -22.54
N VAL A 608 -7.00 -83.02 -22.33
CA VAL A 608 -8.34 -83.55 -22.66
C VAL A 608 -8.47 -83.83 -24.16
N ASP A 609 -7.94 -82.97 -25.02
CA ASP A 609 -8.00 -83.15 -26.48
C ASP A 609 -7.07 -84.27 -26.95
N GLN A 610 -5.84 -84.39 -26.42
CA GLN A 610 -4.93 -85.52 -26.67
C GLN A 610 -5.57 -86.86 -26.33
N LEU A 611 -6.20 -86.97 -25.17
CA LEU A 611 -6.90 -88.21 -24.75
C LEU A 611 -8.10 -88.53 -25.66
N LYS A 612 -8.79 -87.52 -26.21
CA LYS A 612 -9.88 -87.70 -27.19
C LYS A 612 -9.36 -88.21 -28.53
N GLU A 613 -8.20 -87.72 -28.98
CA GLU A 613 -7.52 -88.27 -30.15
C GLU A 613 -7.07 -89.72 -29.92
N GLU A 614 -6.46 -90.04 -28.77
CA GLU A 614 -6.09 -91.41 -28.40
C GLU A 614 -7.31 -92.36 -28.45
N ILE A 615 -8.43 -91.98 -27.83
CA ILE A 615 -9.68 -92.78 -27.90
C ILE A 615 -10.17 -92.92 -29.34
N SER A 616 -10.20 -91.85 -30.14
CA SER A 616 -10.66 -91.95 -31.53
C SER A 616 -9.79 -92.91 -32.37
N THR A 617 -8.47 -92.97 -32.12
CA THR A 617 -7.63 -94.00 -32.75
C THR A 617 -7.98 -95.42 -32.28
N LYS A 618 -8.28 -95.62 -30.98
CA LYS A 618 -8.69 -96.89 -30.38
C LYS A 618 -10.04 -97.37 -30.91
N GLU A 619 -11.05 -96.49 -30.93
CA GLU A 619 -12.36 -96.72 -31.55
C GLU A 619 -12.19 -97.13 -33.03
N SER A 620 -11.35 -96.42 -33.80
CA SER A 620 -11.10 -96.74 -35.21
C SER A 620 -10.45 -98.12 -35.41
N ALA A 621 -9.63 -98.57 -34.45
CA ALA A 621 -9.01 -99.89 -34.48
C ALA A 621 -10.03 -100.98 -34.10
N LEU A 622 -10.85 -100.75 -33.08
CA LEU A 622 -11.96 -101.61 -32.68
C LEU A 622 -12.99 -101.79 -33.81
N VAL A 623 -13.36 -100.73 -34.53
CA VAL A 623 -14.26 -100.81 -35.69
C VAL A 623 -13.66 -101.70 -36.80
N LYS A 624 -12.37 -101.53 -37.13
CA LYS A 624 -11.67 -102.37 -38.13
C LYS A 624 -11.65 -103.84 -37.70
N LEU A 625 -11.36 -104.12 -36.43
CA LEU A 625 -11.32 -105.48 -35.87
C LEU A 625 -12.70 -106.13 -35.81
N ASN A 626 -13.74 -105.37 -35.46
CA ASN A 626 -15.13 -105.84 -35.48
C ASN A 626 -15.60 -106.17 -36.90
N LEU A 627 -15.19 -105.39 -37.92
CA LEU A 627 -15.46 -105.70 -39.33
C LEU A 627 -14.76 -107.00 -39.77
N GLU A 628 -13.49 -107.19 -39.40
CA GLU A 628 -12.77 -108.44 -39.71
C GLU A 628 -13.33 -109.64 -38.93
N GLN A 629 -13.78 -109.46 -37.68
CA GLN A 629 -14.50 -110.50 -36.93
C GLN A 629 -15.83 -110.86 -37.62
N GLN A 630 -16.63 -109.89 -38.07
CA GLN A 630 -17.84 -110.14 -38.83
C GLN A 630 -17.55 -110.86 -40.16
N ARG A 631 -16.42 -110.55 -40.80
CA ARG A 631 -15.96 -111.24 -42.01
C ARG A 631 -15.61 -112.70 -41.69
N ILE A 632 -14.79 -112.95 -40.68
CA ILE A 632 -14.40 -114.30 -40.25
C ILE A 632 -15.62 -115.12 -39.81
N GLU A 633 -16.59 -114.53 -39.10
CA GLU A 633 -17.83 -115.24 -38.72
C GLU A 633 -18.70 -115.56 -39.94
N LYS A 634 -18.77 -114.69 -40.96
CA LYS A 634 -19.43 -114.97 -42.25
C LYS A 634 -18.71 -116.06 -43.04
N GLU A 635 -17.38 -116.00 -43.16
CA GLU A 635 -16.58 -117.03 -43.83
C GLU A 635 -16.73 -118.40 -43.11
N LYS A 636 -16.79 -118.38 -41.78
CA LYS A 636 -17.13 -119.54 -40.94
C LYS A 636 -18.58 -120.02 -41.12
N GLU A 637 -19.53 -119.15 -41.44
CA GLU A 637 -20.91 -119.52 -41.77
C GLU A 637 -21.05 -120.10 -43.19
N THR A 638 -20.37 -119.54 -44.19
CA THR A 638 -20.30 -120.14 -45.53
C THR A 638 -19.59 -121.48 -45.48
N LEU A 639 -18.47 -121.61 -44.76
CA LEU A 639 -17.78 -122.89 -44.57
C LEU A 639 -18.64 -123.90 -43.78
N LYS A 640 -19.42 -123.48 -42.76
CA LYS A 640 -20.42 -124.36 -42.11
C LYS A 640 -21.46 -124.84 -43.13
N ALA A 641 -21.99 -123.96 -43.97
CA ALA A 641 -23.04 -124.27 -44.94
C ALA A 641 -22.51 -125.17 -46.08
N GLU A 642 -21.30 -124.93 -46.58
CA GLU A 642 -20.60 -125.78 -47.53
C GLU A 642 -20.29 -127.15 -46.91
N LEU A 643 -19.78 -127.21 -45.68
CA LEU A 643 -19.53 -128.45 -44.97
C LEU A 643 -20.83 -129.21 -44.66
N GLN A 644 -21.95 -128.52 -44.41
CA GLN A 644 -23.27 -129.13 -44.28
C GLN A 644 -23.80 -129.64 -45.63
N LYS A 645 -23.60 -128.91 -46.73
CA LYS A 645 -23.93 -129.33 -48.10
C LYS A 645 -23.10 -130.52 -48.54
N LEU A 646 -21.80 -130.53 -48.25
CA LEU A 646 -20.88 -131.65 -48.51
C LEU A 646 -21.22 -132.86 -47.63
N ARG A 647 -21.65 -132.68 -46.37
CA ARG A 647 -22.21 -133.75 -45.54
C ARG A 647 -23.52 -134.30 -46.10
N GLN A 648 -24.39 -133.44 -46.62
CA GLN A 648 -25.64 -133.87 -47.22
C GLN A 648 -25.41 -134.60 -48.54
N GLN A 649 -24.52 -134.11 -49.41
CA GLN A 649 -24.05 -134.82 -50.59
C GLN A 649 -23.35 -136.15 -50.22
N ALA A 650 -22.61 -136.22 -49.12
CA ALA A 650 -22.02 -137.46 -48.61
C ALA A 650 -23.08 -138.43 -48.03
N LEU A 651 -24.20 -137.93 -47.52
CA LEU A 651 -25.34 -138.75 -47.10
C LEU A 651 -26.19 -139.20 -48.29
N GLU A 652 -26.31 -138.38 -49.33
CA GLU A 652 -26.99 -138.71 -50.59
C GLU A 652 -26.18 -139.74 -51.39
N THR A 653 -24.85 -139.60 -51.49
CA THR A 653 -23.99 -140.65 -52.04
C THR A 653 -23.97 -141.88 -51.13
N LYS A 654 -23.98 -141.75 -49.80
CA LYS A 654 -24.14 -142.91 -48.91
C LYS A 654 -25.48 -143.62 -49.09
N HIS A 655 -26.59 -142.92 -49.31
CA HIS A 655 -27.89 -143.54 -49.62
C HIS A 655 -27.98 -144.08 -51.05
N PHE A 656 -27.17 -143.58 -51.99
CA PHE A 656 -27.00 -144.17 -53.31
C PHE A 656 -26.17 -145.46 -53.23
N ILE A 657 -25.06 -145.43 -52.48
CA ILE A 657 -24.24 -146.59 -52.15
C ILE A 657 -25.07 -147.63 -51.40
N GLU A 658 -25.81 -147.29 -50.34
CA GLU A 658 -26.70 -148.21 -49.61
C GLU A 658 -27.80 -148.85 -50.49
N LYS A 659 -28.13 -148.24 -51.64
CA LYS A 659 -29.03 -148.84 -52.64
C LYS A 659 -28.30 -149.80 -53.59
N GLN A 660 -27.09 -149.47 -54.04
CA GLN A 660 -26.26 -150.39 -54.84
C GLN A 660 -25.72 -151.55 -53.99
N GLU A 661 -25.44 -151.31 -52.71
CA GLU A 661 -25.13 -152.32 -51.70
C GLU A 661 -26.21 -153.39 -51.59
N VAL A 662 -27.49 -153.11 -51.89
CA VAL A 662 -28.54 -154.17 -51.85
C VAL A 662 -28.34 -155.20 -52.96
N GLU A 663 -27.71 -154.84 -54.08
CA GLU A 663 -27.27 -155.78 -55.11
C GLU A 663 -25.87 -156.35 -54.81
N GLU A 664 -24.95 -155.51 -54.33
CA GLU A 664 -23.57 -155.91 -53.98
C GLU A 664 -23.49 -156.81 -52.74
N ARG A 665 -24.46 -156.79 -51.81
CA ARG A 665 -24.51 -157.65 -50.59
C ARG A 665 -24.54 -159.16 -50.86
N LYS A 666 -24.61 -159.59 -52.13
CA LYS A 666 -24.39 -160.99 -52.55
C LYS A 666 -22.93 -161.34 -52.90
N LEU A 667 -22.04 -160.36 -53.05
CA LEU A 667 -20.63 -160.53 -53.38
C LEU A 667 -19.73 -159.69 -52.47
N LEU A 668 -18.76 -160.36 -51.82
CA LEU A 668 -17.60 -159.75 -51.15
C LEU A 668 -17.87 -158.91 -49.89
N ARG A 669 -18.30 -159.61 -48.83
CA ARG A 669 -18.07 -159.32 -47.39
C ARG A 669 -16.56 -159.30 -47.02
N ILE A 670 -15.70 -158.72 -47.85
CA ILE A 670 -14.23 -158.82 -47.76
C ILE A 670 -13.54 -157.44 -47.86
N ILE A 671 -14.22 -156.40 -48.35
CA ILE A 671 -13.70 -155.01 -48.36
C ILE A 671 -14.27 -154.24 -47.16
N ALA A 672 -14.00 -154.70 -45.94
CA ALA A 672 -14.57 -154.15 -44.71
C ALA A 672 -13.63 -153.24 -43.90
N GLU A 673 -12.34 -153.15 -44.27
CA GLU A 673 -11.30 -152.50 -43.45
C GLU A 673 -10.59 -151.32 -44.14
N ALA A 674 -10.80 -151.10 -45.45
CA ALA A 674 -10.13 -150.03 -46.21
C ALA A 674 -10.70 -148.62 -45.96
N ASP A 675 -12.02 -148.49 -45.73
CA ASP A 675 -12.67 -147.18 -45.50
C ASP A 675 -12.51 -146.64 -44.07
N GLY A 676 -11.87 -147.42 -43.18
CA GLY A 676 -11.71 -147.09 -41.77
C GLY A 676 -10.78 -145.93 -41.47
N GLU A 677 -9.81 -145.61 -42.34
CA GLU A 677 -8.77 -144.59 -42.10
C GLU A 677 -8.98 -143.29 -42.89
N ARG A 678 -9.47 -143.38 -44.14
CA ARG A 678 -9.77 -142.20 -44.98
C ARG A 678 -10.78 -141.26 -44.32
N LEU A 679 -11.71 -141.82 -43.55
CA LEU A 679 -12.69 -141.06 -42.75
C LEU A 679 -12.11 -140.43 -41.47
N ARG A 680 -10.93 -140.86 -41.00
CA ARG A 680 -10.22 -140.25 -39.86
C ARG A 680 -9.38 -139.07 -40.33
N GLN A 681 -8.49 -139.29 -41.30
CA GLN A 681 -7.59 -138.25 -41.82
C GLN A 681 -8.35 -137.02 -42.34
N LYS A 682 -9.49 -137.20 -43.01
CA LYS A 682 -10.33 -136.06 -43.42
C LYS A 682 -10.94 -135.32 -42.23
N LYS A 683 -11.44 -136.03 -41.20
CA LYS A 683 -11.98 -135.39 -39.99
C LYS A 683 -10.89 -134.66 -39.20
N GLU A 684 -9.67 -135.18 -39.16
CA GLU A 684 -8.54 -134.57 -38.45
C GLU A 684 -8.07 -133.28 -39.14
N LEU A 685 -8.01 -133.25 -40.48
CA LEU A 685 -7.76 -132.02 -41.26
C LEU A 685 -8.89 -130.99 -41.06
N ASP A 686 -10.15 -131.37 -41.31
CA ASP A 686 -11.33 -130.50 -41.13
C ASP A 686 -11.38 -129.93 -39.69
N GLN A 687 -10.99 -130.73 -38.69
CA GLN A 687 -10.97 -130.33 -37.28
C GLN A 687 -9.77 -129.45 -36.92
N ALA A 688 -8.59 -129.67 -37.49
CA ALA A 688 -7.41 -128.85 -37.25
C ALA A 688 -7.56 -127.43 -37.84
N GLU A 689 -8.08 -127.30 -39.06
CA GLU A 689 -8.36 -125.99 -39.66
C GLU A 689 -9.47 -125.24 -38.90
N LEU A 690 -10.54 -125.95 -38.52
CA LEU A 690 -11.60 -125.38 -37.70
C LEU A 690 -11.11 -124.98 -36.30
N GLN A 691 -10.16 -125.71 -35.70
CA GLN A 691 -9.51 -125.32 -34.45
C GLN A 691 -8.64 -124.08 -34.63
N LYS A 692 -7.85 -123.99 -35.71
CA LYS A 692 -7.00 -122.83 -36.01
C LYS A 692 -7.83 -121.56 -36.21
N LEU A 693 -8.91 -121.63 -36.99
CA LEU A 693 -9.85 -120.51 -37.18
C LEU A 693 -10.59 -120.13 -35.90
N ARG A 694 -10.98 -121.11 -35.06
CA ARG A 694 -11.56 -120.84 -33.73
C ARG A 694 -10.56 -120.17 -32.78
N GLN A 695 -9.30 -120.59 -32.80
CA GLN A 695 -8.25 -119.99 -31.98
C GLN A 695 -7.98 -118.55 -32.42
N GLN A 696 -7.85 -118.29 -33.73
CA GLN A 696 -7.73 -116.93 -34.26
C GLN A 696 -8.94 -116.05 -33.89
N ALA A 697 -10.16 -116.58 -33.94
CA ALA A 697 -11.37 -115.86 -33.51
C ALA A 697 -11.46 -115.62 -31.99
N LEU A 698 -10.82 -116.45 -31.16
CA LEU A 698 -10.68 -116.23 -29.73
C LEU A 698 -9.58 -115.22 -29.41
N GLU A 699 -8.47 -115.25 -30.15
CA GLU A 699 -7.36 -114.30 -30.04
C GLU A 699 -7.78 -112.88 -30.45
N THR A 700 -8.54 -112.73 -31.54
CA THR A 700 -9.12 -111.42 -31.92
C THR A 700 -10.16 -110.96 -30.92
N LYS A 701 -11.05 -111.84 -30.41
CA LYS A 701 -12.01 -111.49 -29.36
C LYS A 701 -11.32 -111.02 -28.07
N HIS A 702 -10.30 -111.73 -27.60
CA HIS A 702 -9.52 -111.32 -26.43
C HIS A 702 -8.69 -110.05 -26.68
N PHE A 703 -8.33 -109.72 -27.92
CA PHE A 703 -7.74 -108.43 -28.25
C PHE A 703 -8.77 -107.30 -28.21
N ILE A 704 -9.98 -107.52 -28.76
CA ILE A 704 -11.11 -106.59 -28.68
C ILE A 704 -11.47 -106.31 -27.21
N GLU A 705 -11.65 -107.35 -26.39
CA GLU A 705 -11.91 -107.21 -24.94
C GLU A 705 -10.83 -106.39 -24.21
N LYS A 706 -9.56 -106.51 -24.60
CA LYS A 706 -8.46 -105.68 -24.06
C LYS A 706 -8.56 -104.23 -24.50
N GLN A 707 -8.81 -103.97 -25.79
CA GLN A 707 -8.97 -102.61 -26.31
C GLN A 707 -10.20 -101.91 -25.72
N GLU A 708 -11.33 -102.60 -25.56
CA GLU A 708 -12.51 -102.06 -24.85
C GLU A 708 -12.22 -101.70 -23.39
N VAL A 709 -11.35 -102.46 -22.71
CA VAL A 709 -10.95 -102.19 -21.31
C VAL A 709 -9.93 -101.04 -21.23
N GLU A 710 -9.11 -100.83 -22.26
CA GLU A 710 -8.26 -99.65 -22.40
C GLU A 710 -9.09 -98.39 -22.70
N GLU A 711 -10.01 -98.46 -23.67
CA GLU A 711 -10.96 -97.39 -23.99
C GLU A 711 -11.79 -96.97 -22.78
N ARG A 712 -12.38 -97.93 -22.04
CA ARG A 712 -13.13 -97.67 -20.81
C ARG A 712 -12.29 -97.06 -19.68
N LYS A 713 -10.97 -97.25 -19.67
CA LYS A 713 -10.05 -96.53 -18.75
C LYS A 713 -9.80 -95.10 -19.23
N LEU A 714 -9.51 -94.91 -20.52
CA LEU A 714 -9.29 -93.59 -21.11
C LEU A 714 -10.55 -92.71 -20.97
N LEU A 715 -11.75 -93.25 -21.20
CA LEU A 715 -13.02 -92.54 -20.99
C LEU A 715 -13.18 -92.03 -19.54
N ARG A 716 -12.74 -92.82 -18.54
CA ARG A 716 -12.73 -92.36 -17.14
C ARG A 716 -11.71 -91.24 -16.92
N ILE A 717 -10.50 -91.39 -17.44
CA ILE A 717 -9.44 -90.38 -17.31
C ILE A 717 -9.87 -89.05 -17.96
N ILE A 718 -10.57 -89.10 -19.11
CA ILE A 718 -11.18 -87.92 -19.73
C ILE A 718 -12.26 -87.33 -18.83
N ALA A 719 -13.17 -88.13 -18.27
CA ALA A 719 -14.22 -87.62 -17.39
C ALA A 719 -13.64 -86.92 -16.13
N GLU A 720 -12.56 -87.46 -15.58
CA GLU A 720 -11.81 -86.85 -14.46
C GLU A 720 -11.09 -85.56 -14.90
N ALA A 721 -10.44 -85.55 -16.07
CA ALA A 721 -9.73 -84.39 -16.63
C ALA A 721 -10.67 -83.27 -17.12
N ASP A 722 -11.81 -83.58 -17.73
CA ASP A 722 -12.85 -82.60 -18.08
C ASP A 722 -13.51 -82.02 -16.81
N GLY A 723 -13.62 -82.81 -15.74
CA GLY A 723 -14.02 -82.34 -14.41
C GLY A 723 -12.99 -81.37 -13.80
N GLU A 724 -11.70 -81.69 -13.89
CA GLU A 724 -10.60 -80.84 -13.44
C GLU A 724 -10.53 -79.51 -14.23
N ARG A 725 -10.65 -79.60 -15.56
CA ARG A 725 -10.75 -78.45 -16.47
C ARG A 725 -11.94 -77.55 -16.13
N LEU A 726 -13.07 -78.13 -15.73
CA LEU A 726 -14.25 -77.37 -15.29
C LEU A 726 -14.08 -76.73 -13.90
N ARG A 727 -13.33 -77.35 -12.97
CA ARG A 727 -12.94 -76.73 -11.69
C ARG A 727 -12.07 -75.49 -11.94
N GLN A 728 -10.97 -75.65 -12.67
CA GLN A 728 -10.04 -74.56 -13.00
C GLN A 728 -10.71 -73.43 -13.77
N LYS A 729 -11.73 -73.72 -14.61
CA LYS A 729 -12.53 -72.68 -15.25
C LYS A 729 -13.34 -71.87 -14.23
N LYS A 730 -14.02 -72.52 -13.28
CA LYS A 730 -14.81 -71.81 -12.25
C LYS A 730 -13.94 -70.94 -11.35
N GLU A 731 -12.76 -71.44 -10.97
CA GLU A 731 -11.77 -70.69 -10.20
C GLU A 731 -11.26 -69.48 -11.00
N LEU A 732 -10.95 -69.64 -12.28
CA LEU A 732 -10.61 -68.53 -13.18
C LEU A 732 -11.74 -67.49 -13.27
N ASP A 733 -12.99 -67.94 -13.47
CA ASP A 733 -14.16 -67.07 -13.56
C ASP A 733 -14.40 -66.31 -12.23
N GLN A 734 -14.07 -66.90 -11.06
CA GLN A 734 -14.10 -66.24 -9.75
C GLN A 734 -13.03 -65.14 -9.64
N VAL A 735 -11.75 -65.43 -9.87
CA VAL A 735 -10.67 -64.42 -9.76
C VAL A 735 -10.87 -63.29 -10.78
N ILE A 736 -11.41 -63.60 -11.97
CA ILE A 736 -11.87 -62.61 -12.95
C ILE A 736 -12.85 -61.61 -12.32
N SER A 737 -13.81 -62.05 -11.51
CA SER A 737 -14.78 -61.18 -10.84
C SER A 737 -14.18 -60.39 -9.68
N GLU A 738 -13.27 -60.98 -8.91
CA GLU A 738 -12.57 -60.30 -7.80
C GLU A 738 -11.69 -59.16 -8.32
N ARG A 739 -10.99 -59.37 -9.43
CA ARG A 739 -10.28 -58.33 -10.18
C ARG A 739 -11.20 -57.19 -10.65
N ASP A 740 -12.40 -57.45 -11.16
CA ASP A 740 -13.34 -56.39 -11.58
C ASP A 740 -13.84 -55.56 -10.38
N ILE A 741 -14.05 -56.20 -9.22
CA ILE A 741 -14.39 -55.52 -7.97
C ILE A 741 -13.22 -54.64 -7.50
N LEU A 742 -11.98 -55.16 -7.50
CA LEU A 742 -10.77 -54.41 -7.14
C LEU A 742 -10.52 -53.22 -8.08
N GLY A 743 -10.72 -53.40 -9.39
CA GLY A 743 -10.63 -52.32 -10.38
C GLY A 743 -11.67 -51.22 -10.12
N SER A 744 -12.91 -51.62 -9.81
CA SER A 744 -14.00 -50.69 -9.47
C SER A 744 -13.73 -49.93 -8.16
N GLN A 745 -13.11 -50.57 -7.16
CA GLN A 745 -12.67 -49.92 -5.93
C GLN A 745 -11.52 -48.94 -6.19
N LEU A 746 -10.54 -49.33 -7.01
CA LEU A 746 -9.38 -48.51 -7.34
C LEU A 746 -9.78 -47.20 -8.04
N VAL A 747 -10.73 -47.23 -8.97
CA VAL A 747 -11.27 -46.01 -9.61
C VAL A 747 -11.87 -45.08 -8.56
N ARG A 748 -12.81 -45.56 -7.74
CA ARG A 748 -13.46 -44.76 -6.69
C ARG A 748 -12.45 -44.13 -5.72
N ARG A 749 -11.39 -44.86 -5.37
CA ARG A 749 -10.31 -44.38 -4.50
C ARG A 749 -9.41 -43.34 -5.16
N ASN A 750 -9.22 -43.37 -6.49
CA ASN A 750 -8.56 -42.29 -7.24
C ASN A 750 -9.44 -41.02 -7.28
N ASP A 751 -10.75 -41.17 -7.49
CA ASP A 751 -11.70 -40.04 -7.50
C ASP A 751 -11.77 -39.36 -6.12
N GLU A 752 -11.82 -40.16 -5.05
CA GLU A 752 -11.80 -39.69 -3.66
C GLU A 752 -10.50 -38.92 -3.33
N LEU A 753 -9.35 -39.38 -3.84
CA LEU A 753 -8.07 -38.65 -3.72
C LEU A 753 -8.07 -37.31 -4.45
N ALA A 754 -8.62 -37.23 -5.66
CA ALA A 754 -8.69 -35.99 -6.42
C ALA A 754 -9.57 -34.95 -5.70
N LEU A 755 -10.71 -35.38 -5.17
CA LEU A 755 -11.60 -34.53 -4.35
C LEU A 755 -10.95 -34.07 -3.04
N LEU A 756 -10.18 -34.93 -2.36
CA LEU A 756 -9.44 -34.56 -1.15
C LEU A 756 -8.29 -33.60 -1.44
N TYR A 757 -7.57 -33.77 -2.56
CA TYR A 757 -6.49 -32.87 -2.97
C TYR A 757 -6.99 -31.44 -3.24
N GLU A 758 -8.09 -31.29 -3.99
CA GLU A 758 -8.68 -29.97 -4.22
C GLU A 758 -9.27 -29.35 -2.93
N LYS A 759 -9.83 -30.15 -2.01
CA LYS A 759 -10.24 -29.66 -0.68
C LYS A 759 -9.05 -29.11 0.12
N ILE A 760 -7.93 -29.82 0.16
CA ILE A 760 -6.68 -29.37 0.82
C ILE A 760 -6.21 -28.04 0.20
N LYS A 761 -6.12 -27.97 -1.13
CA LYS A 761 -5.72 -26.77 -1.89
C LYS A 761 -6.62 -25.55 -1.64
N ILE A 762 -7.94 -25.75 -1.56
CA ILE A 762 -8.89 -24.69 -1.20
C ILE A 762 -8.69 -24.25 0.26
N GLN A 763 -8.50 -25.18 1.20
CA GLN A 763 -8.27 -24.84 2.61
C GLN A 763 -6.93 -24.13 2.84
N GLN A 764 -5.87 -24.50 2.12
CA GLN A 764 -4.59 -23.80 2.09
C GLN A 764 -4.75 -22.35 1.61
N SER A 765 -5.52 -22.13 0.52
CA SER A 765 -5.82 -20.78 0.02
C SER A 765 -6.60 -19.91 1.02
N VAL A 766 -7.58 -20.51 1.71
CA VAL A 766 -8.34 -19.85 2.78
C VAL A 766 -7.47 -19.50 3.98
N LEU A 767 -6.54 -20.39 4.37
CA LEU A 767 -5.57 -20.17 5.45
C LEU A 767 -4.65 -18.98 5.13
N ASN A 768 -3.96 -19.03 3.99
CA ASN A 768 -3.04 -17.97 3.53
C ASN A 768 -3.75 -16.59 3.46
N LYS A 769 -5.02 -16.57 3.03
CA LYS A 769 -5.85 -15.34 3.02
C LYS A 769 -6.17 -14.84 4.43
N GLY A 770 -6.40 -15.74 5.38
CA GLY A 770 -6.58 -15.42 6.80
C GLY A 770 -5.31 -14.82 7.43
N GLU A 771 -4.15 -15.42 7.17
CA GLU A 771 -2.85 -14.94 7.62
C GLU A 771 -2.51 -13.56 7.04
N SER A 772 -2.76 -13.34 5.75
CA SER A 772 -2.57 -12.04 5.11
C SER A 772 -3.43 -10.95 5.77
N GLN A 773 -4.72 -11.24 6.04
CA GLN A 773 -5.60 -10.31 6.76
C GLN A 773 -5.12 -10.05 8.20
N TYR A 774 -4.71 -11.10 8.92
CA TYR A 774 -4.14 -11.00 10.26
C TYR A 774 -2.89 -10.10 10.30
N ASN A 775 -1.95 -10.29 9.38
CA ASN A 775 -0.73 -9.49 9.28
C ASN A 775 -1.02 -8.03 8.92
N GLN A 776 -2.01 -7.76 8.07
CA GLN A 776 -2.47 -6.39 7.81
C GLN A 776 -3.02 -5.72 9.08
N ARG A 777 -3.81 -6.42 9.90
CA ARG A 777 -4.32 -5.88 11.17
C ARG A 777 -3.20 -5.59 12.18
N LEU A 778 -2.11 -6.37 12.18
CA LEU A 778 -0.92 -6.10 12.99
C LEU A 778 -0.22 -4.81 12.56
N GLU A 779 -0.03 -4.59 11.26
CA GLU A 779 0.64 -3.38 10.78
C GLU A 779 -0.22 -2.12 10.95
N ASP A 780 -1.53 -2.21 10.68
CA ASP A 780 -2.49 -1.13 10.98
C ASP A 780 -2.39 -0.69 12.46
N MET A 781 -2.26 -1.66 13.38
CA MET A 781 -2.09 -1.40 14.81
C MET A 781 -0.71 -0.86 15.17
N ARG A 782 0.36 -1.28 14.48
CA ARG A 782 1.71 -0.73 14.65
C ARG A 782 1.72 0.76 14.28
N ILE A 783 1.08 1.12 13.17
CA ILE A 783 0.95 2.50 12.71
C ILE A 783 0.19 3.34 13.75
N LEU A 784 -0.97 2.87 14.24
CA LEU A 784 -1.71 3.55 15.32
C LEU A 784 -0.87 3.71 16.60
N LYS A 785 -0.08 2.69 16.98
CA LYS A 785 0.82 2.73 18.14
C LYS A 785 2.01 3.68 17.95
N LEU A 786 2.37 4.04 16.71
CA LEU A 786 3.35 5.09 16.40
C LEU A 786 2.70 6.48 16.44
N GLU A 787 1.52 6.66 15.83
CA GLU A 787 0.81 7.96 15.85
C GLU A 787 0.43 8.37 17.29
N ILE A 788 0.07 7.40 18.15
CA ILE A 788 -0.14 7.67 19.59
C ILE A 788 1.14 8.15 20.29
N LYS A 789 2.33 7.66 19.92
CA LYS A 789 3.59 8.16 20.50
C LYS A 789 3.86 9.59 20.05
N LYS A 790 3.65 9.88 18.76
CA LYS A 790 3.79 11.22 18.18
C LYS A 790 2.83 12.22 18.83
N LEU A 791 1.51 11.94 18.83
CA LEU A 791 0.51 12.82 19.43
C LEU A 791 0.73 13.05 20.94
N ARG A 792 1.26 12.06 21.67
CA ARG A 792 1.67 12.25 23.09
C ARG A 792 2.87 13.17 23.23
N TRP A 793 3.83 13.11 22.32
CA TRP A 793 5.00 13.99 22.29
C TRP A 793 4.63 15.43 21.89
N GLU A 794 3.82 15.60 20.84
CA GLU A 794 3.29 16.90 20.39
C GLU A 794 2.46 17.59 21.49
N LYS A 795 1.53 16.85 22.13
CA LYS A 795 0.82 17.33 23.33
C LYS A 795 1.78 17.67 24.48
N GLY A 796 2.83 16.88 24.68
CA GLY A 796 3.85 17.11 25.71
C GLY A 796 4.70 18.36 25.47
N ILE A 797 4.86 18.81 24.23
CA ILE A 797 5.48 20.09 23.88
C ILE A 797 4.50 21.23 24.15
N LEU A 798 3.27 21.16 23.62
CA LEU A 798 2.24 22.19 23.84
C LEU A 798 1.98 22.44 25.34
N ALA A 799 1.96 21.39 26.16
CA ALA A 799 1.80 21.52 27.61
C ALA A 799 2.93 22.33 28.28
N LYS A 800 4.16 22.25 27.77
CA LYS A 800 5.29 23.08 28.22
C LYS A 800 5.15 24.51 27.72
N SER A 801 4.81 24.71 26.45
CA SER A 801 4.57 26.04 25.88
C SER A 801 3.47 26.80 26.65
N VAL A 802 2.39 26.13 27.05
CA VAL A 802 1.33 26.71 27.89
C VAL A 802 1.83 27.09 29.28
N ALA A 803 2.66 26.25 29.91
CA ALA A 803 3.24 26.55 31.23
C ALA A 803 4.12 27.81 31.20
N ASN A 804 5.03 27.91 30.22
CA ASN A 804 5.92 29.06 30.06
C ASN A 804 5.15 30.39 29.89
N VAL A 805 4.00 30.40 29.21
CA VAL A 805 3.18 31.63 29.06
C VAL A 805 2.55 32.05 30.38
N GLU A 806 2.14 31.11 31.23
CA GLU A 806 1.54 31.44 32.54
C GLU A 806 2.61 31.87 33.58
N GLU A 807 3.88 31.50 33.39
CA GLU A 807 5.04 32.08 34.12
C GLU A 807 5.28 33.54 33.71
N LEU A 808 5.42 33.82 32.40
CA LEU A 808 5.57 35.19 31.87
C LEU A 808 4.41 36.12 32.29
N ARG A 809 3.19 35.57 32.41
CA ARG A 809 2.00 36.30 32.87
C ARG A 809 2.10 36.71 34.35
N GLN A 810 2.77 35.92 35.19
CA GLN A 810 3.02 36.27 36.60
C GLN A 810 4.08 37.37 36.72
N GLU A 811 5.15 37.31 35.93
CA GLU A 811 6.16 38.39 35.86
C GLU A 811 5.53 39.71 35.39
N LEU A 812 4.70 39.67 34.34
CA LEU A 812 3.95 40.84 33.86
C LEU A 812 3.01 41.42 34.91
N PHE A 813 2.28 40.58 35.66
CA PHE A 813 1.41 41.05 36.74
C PHE A 813 2.22 41.67 37.90
N HIS A 814 3.41 41.15 38.20
CA HIS A 814 4.34 41.75 39.15
C HIS A 814 4.81 43.13 38.69
N MET A 815 5.31 43.25 37.45
CA MET A 815 5.76 44.53 36.89
C MET A 815 4.64 45.57 36.80
N GLN A 816 3.42 45.15 36.46
CA GLN A 816 2.24 46.03 36.44
C GLN A 816 1.85 46.53 37.84
N LYS A 817 2.06 45.72 38.89
CA LYS A 817 1.85 46.10 40.29
C LYS A 817 2.90 47.11 40.77
N GLU A 818 4.17 46.91 40.43
CA GLU A 818 5.23 47.86 40.78
C GLU A 818 5.08 49.20 40.05
N PHE A 819 4.72 49.19 38.76
CA PHE A 819 4.37 50.41 38.02
C PHE A 819 3.20 51.18 38.65
N LEU A 820 2.19 50.48 39.16
CA LEU A 820 1.06 51.12 39.86
C LEU A 820 1.49 51.77 41.18
N LYS A 821 2.40 51.16 41.95
CA LYS A 821 3.00 51.80 43.14
C LYS A 821 3.71 53.09 42.75
N GLU A 822 4.61 53.02 41.77
CA GLU A 822 5.47 54.16 41.45
C GLU A 822 4.69 55.29 40.78
N ARG A 823 3.66 55.00 39.98
CA ARG A 823 2.73 56.04 39.49
C ARG A 823 1.96 56.71 40.63
N THR A 824 1.65 55.97 41.70
CA THR A 824 0.99 56.53 42.90
C THR A 824 1.97 57.39 43.70
N ARG A 825 3.23 56.98 43.78
CA ARG A 825 4.33 57.74 44.39
C ARG A 825 4.62 59.04 43.62
N CYS A 826 4.70 59.00 42.30
CA CYS A 826 4.88 60.20 41.47
C CYS A 826 3.72 61.17 41.67
N ARG A 827 2.47 60.69 41.67
CA ARG A 827 1.30 61.55 41.98
C ARG A 827 1.38 62.19 43.36
N ALA A 828 1.78 61.44 44.39
CA ALA A 828 1.95 62.01 45.73
C ALA A 828 3.04 63.11 45.75
N LEU A 829 4.14 62.93 44.98
CA LEU A 829 5.19 63.93 44.82
C LEU A 829 4.76 65.14 43.95
N GLU A 830 3.86 64.95 42.98
CA GLU A 830 3.20 66.02 42.22
C GLU A 830 2.26 66.84 43.13
N GLU A 831 1.44 66.17 43.94
CA GLU A 831 0.52 66.80 44.90
C GLU A 831 1.29 67.56 46.01
N GLU A 832 2.44 67.04 46.48
CA GLU A 832 3.37 67.77 47.37
C GLU A 832 4.06 68.97 46.69
N LEU A 833 4.20 68.97 45.36
CA LEU A 833 4.76 70.09 44.60
C LEU A 833 3.73 71.20 44.35
N GLU A 834 2.50 70.80 44.02
CA GLU A 834 1.40 71.68 43.67
C GLU A 834 0.76 72.32 44.93
N ASN A 835 0.72 71.58 46.04
CA ASN A 835 0.45 72.11 47.39
C ASN A 835 1.68 71.93 48.31
N PRO A 836 2.64 72.87 48.31
CA PRO A 836 3.83 72.82 49.16
C PRO A 836 3.51 73.12 50.63
N MET A 837 2.73 72.23 51.27
CA MET A 837 2.30 72.33 52.67
C MET A 837 3.46 72.06 53.66
N ASN A 838 4.60 71.58 53.15
CA ASN A 838 5.81 71.27 53.91
C ASN A 838 6.72 72.51 54.01
N VAL A 839 6.42 73.37 55.00
CA VAL A 839 7.07 74.68 55.27
C VAL A 839 8.61 74.61 55.31
N HIS A 840 9.19 73.45 55.63
CA HIS A 840 10.63 73.29 55.83
C HIS A 840 11.49 73.12 54.56
N ARG A 841 10.91 73.00 53.35
CA ARG A 841 11.71 72.97 52.10
C ARG A 841 12.15 74.37 51.63
N TRP A 842 11.59 75.44 52.19
CA TRP A 842 11.93 76.83 51.85
C TRP A 842 12.49 77.57 53.07
N ARG A 843 13.81 77.79 53.11
CA ARG A 843 14.42 78.65 54.13
C ARG A 843 14.08 80.11 53.81
N LYS A 844 13.17 80.71 54.58
CA LYS A 844 12.91 82.15 54.53
C LYS A 844 14.20 82.89 54.91
N LEU A 845 14.88 83.48 53.92
CA LEU A 845 16.01 84.36 54.18
C LEU A 845 15.45 85.65 54.79
N GLU A 846 15.81 85.94 56.03
CA GLU A 846 15.45 87.18 56.74
C GLU A 846 16.30 88.36 56.24
N ALA A 847 16.18 88.64 54.95
CA ALA A 847 16.46 89.96 54.41
C ALA A 847 15.27 90.87 54.78
N SER A 848 15.25 91.32 56.04
CA SER A 848 14.39 92.41 56.48
C SER A 848 14.72 93.64 55.63
N ASP A 849 13.87 93.97 54.65
CA ASP A 849 13.95 95.27 53.97
C ASP A 849 13.66 96.37 54.99
N PRO A 850 14.68 97.17 55.41
CA PRO A 850 14.46 98.17 56.44
C PRO A 850 13.50 99.25 55.94
N SER A 851 13.49 99.52 54.63
CA SER A 851 12.67 100.59 54.06
C SER A 851 11.18 100.30 54.14
N SER A 852 10.75 99.05 53.93
CA SER A 852 9.34 98.65 54.13
C SER A 852 8.91 98.69 55.60
N PHE A 853 9.76 98.27 56.54
CA PHE A 853 9.45 98.33 57.97
C PHE A 853 9.44 99.78 58.49
N GLU A 854 10.41 100.60 58.07
CA GLU A 854 10.40 102.05 58.31
C GLU A 854 9.15 102.71 57.72
N LEU A 855 8.71 102.33 56.52
CA LEU A 855 7.49 102.88 55.92
C LEU A 855 6.26 102.54 56.77
N ILE A 856 6.15 101.29 57.24
CA ILE A 856 5.04 100.86 58.12
C ILE A 856 5.10 101.58 59.46
N GLN A 857 6.26 101.69 60.10
CA GLN A 857 6.42 102.48 61.33
C GLN A 857 6.08 103.96 61.10
N LYS A 858 6.46 104.54 59.97
CA LYS A 858 6.20 105.93 59.61
C LYS A 858 4.73 106.19 59.32
N ILE A 859 4.04 105.23 58.68
CA ILE A 859 2.58 105.23 58.51
C ILE A 859 1.89 105.13 59.88
N GLN A 860 2.29 104.20 60.74
CA GLN A 860 1.71 104.05 62.09
C GLN A 860 1.98 105.26 62.99
N ALA A 861 3.16 105.87 62.89
CA ALA A 861 3.51 107.10 63.59
C ALA A 861 2.70 108.30 63.07
N LEU A 862 2.53 108.42 61.74
CA LEU A 862 1.66 109.43 61.14
C LEU A 862 0.18 109.22 61.50
N GLN A 863 -0.30 107.97 61.55
CA GLN A 863 -1.65 107.64 62.01
C GLN A 863 -1.86 108.00 63.49
N LYS A 864 -0.94 107.63 64.39
CA LYS A 864 -0.99 108.06 65.80
C LYS A 864 -0.94 109.58 65.95
N ARG A 865 -0.10 110.27 65.15
CA ARG A 865 0.02 111.73 65.18
C ARG A 865 -1.20 112.43 64.57
N LEU A 866 -1.87 111.81 63.60
CA LEU A 866 -3.14 112.28 63.04
C LEU A 866 -4.26 112.11 64.06
N ILE A 867 -4.41 110.92 64.65
CA ILE A 867 -5.37 110.63 65.73
C ILE A 867 -5.20 111.65 66.86
N SER A 868 -3.98 111.79 67.39
CA SER A 868 -3.66 112.76 68.44
C SER A 868 -3.93 114.22 68.03
N LYS A 869 -3.86 114.59 66.75
CA LYS A 869 -4.25 115.94 66.30
C LYS A 869 -5.74 116.10 66.02
N THR A 870 -6.50 115.04 65.72
CA THR A 870 -7.97 115.08 65.82
C THR A 870 -8.43 115.17 67.28
N GLU A 871 -7.79 114.44 68.20
CA GLU A 871 -8.07 114.54 69.64
C GLU A 871 -7.78 115.97 70.14
N GLU A 872 -6.62 116.55 69.80
CA GLU A 872 -6.28 117.93 70.16
C GLU A 872 -7.14 118.99 69.44
N VAL A 873 -7.76 118.66 68.28
CA VAL A 873 -8.77 119.51 67.64
C VAL A 873 -10.11 119.40 68.35
N VAL A 874 -10.55 118.19 68.74
CA VAL A 874 -11.78 117.98 69.51
C VAL A 874 -11.69 118.61 70.90
N GLU A 875 -10.54 118.53 71.59
CA GLU A 875 -10.29 119.28 72.84
C GLU A 875 -10.37 120.80 72.61
N LYS A 876 -9.89 121.30 71.47
CA LYS A 876 -9.96 122.74 71.16
C LYS A 876 -11.36 123.18 70.71
N GLU A 877 -12.13 122.30 70.06
CA GLU A 877 -13.54 122.53 69.77
C GLU A 877 -14.35 122.53 71.08
N LEU A 878 -14.11 121.60 72.01
CA LEU A 878 -14.68 121.65 73.37
C LEU A 878 -14.30 122.94 74.11
N LEU A 879 -13.02 123.31 74.13
CA LEU A 879 -12.57 124.54 74.81
C LEU A 879 -13.15 125.81 74.16
N LEU A 880 -13.38 125.83 72.84
CA LEU A 880 -14.09 126.91 72.15
C LEU A 880 -15.61 126.88 72.41
N GLN A 881 -16.17 125.72 72.73
CA GLN A 881 -17.58 125.55 73.11
C GLN A 881 -17.82 125.98 74.56
N ASP A 882 -16.92 125.63 75.49
CA ASP A 882 -17.01 126.00 76.91
C ASP A 882 -16.60 127.46 77.19
N HIS A 883 -15.67 128.05 76.44
CA HIS A 883 -15.33 129.48 76.54
C HIS A 883 -16.14 130.41 75.62
N GLY A 884 -17.08 129.88 74.83
CA GLY A 884 -17.92 130.67 73.92
C GLY A 884 -19.19 131.26 74.55
N TYR A 885 -19.65 130.75 75.70
CA TYR A 885 -21.02 130.93 76.18
C TYR A 885 -21.19 131.68 77.52
N PHE A 886 -20.37 132.69 77.80
CA PHE A 886 -20.79 133.83 78.64
C PHE A 886 -20.11 135.14 78.21
N GLU A 887 -20.91 136.21 78.12
CA GLU A 887 -20.51 137.61 77.92
C GLU A 887 -19.57 137.95 76.75
N ASN A 888 -20.13 138.10 75.55
CA ASN A 888 -20.07 139.41 74.91
C ASN A 888 -21.21 139.68 73.91
N SER A 889 -21.99 140.72 74.18
CA SER A 889 -23.08 141.19 73.32
C SER A 889 -22.56 142.15 72.24
N GLY A 890 -22.23 141.66 71.03
CA GLY A 890 -21.93 142.57 69.93
C GLY A 890 -21.40 141.97 68.62
N LYS A 891 -22.25 142.02 67.58
CA LYS A 891 -21.95 141.98 66.12
C LYS A 891 -21.62 140.64 65.42
N LEU A 892 -22.50 140.34 64.47
CA LEU A 892 -22.30 139.65 63.18
C LEU A 892 -21.97 138.13 63.11
N SER A 893 -23.01 137.40 62.69
CA SER A 893 -23.06 136.65 61.41
C SER A 893 -22.63 135.17 61.32
N SER A 894 -23.67 134.34 61.17
CA SER A 894 -23.81 133.19 60.24
C SER A 894 -23.26 131.80 60.64
N LYS A 895 -24.04 130.78 60.24
CA LYS A 895 -23.90 129.32 60.53
C LYS A 895 -24.09 128.97 62.01
N LEU A 896 -24.71 127.85 62.39
CA LEU A 896 -25.21 126.66 61.66
C LEU A 896 -26.66 126.33 62.07
N ASP A 897 -27.27 125.39 61.35
CA ASP A 897 -28.06 124.35 62.00
C ASP A 897 -27.89 123.02 61.22
N LEU A 898 -27.91 121.88 61.92
CA LEU A 898 -27.53 120.58 61.35
C LEU A 898 -28.32 119.44 62.02
N ASN A 899 -29.48 119.10 61.45
CA ASN A 899 -30.30 118.01 61.94
C ASN A 899 -29.74 116.64 61.51
N ALA A 900 -29.82 115.67 62.41
CA ALA A 900 -29.10 114.39 62.32
C ALA A 900 -30.02 113.18 62.53
N ILE A 901 -29.42 111.99 62.51
CA ILE A 901 -29.94 110.69 63.01
C ILE A 901 -31.02 110.01 62.14
N ARG A 902 -30.88 108.72 61.79
CA ARG A 902 -29.67 107.90 61.61
C ARG A 902 -30.00 106.70 60.71
#